data_AF-B1A4M3-F1
#
_entry.id   AF-B1A4M3-F1
#
_cell.length_a   1.000
_cell.length_b   1.000
_cell.length_c   1.000
_cell.angle_alpha   90.00
_cell.angle_beta   90.00
_cell.angle_gamma   90.00
#
_symmetry.space_group_name_H-M   'P 1'
#
loop_
_entity.id
_entity.type
_entity.pdbx_description
1 polymer ?
#
loop_
_entity_poly.entity_id
_entity_poly.type
_entity_poly.pdbx_seq_one_letter_code
_entity_poly.pdbx_strand_id
1 'polypeptide(L)'
;MDQERRTQHGHKSPRADIVVWQTAMEKEAGRTPVLVVECKTDTIEIQERDYYQGESYTRATGCEFFIATNARHTAVFKLVPGLPGEFVAINEIPKATDWGSARRLKEIRESLRAFNRKEFQDLLFVCHSILRDVHKMDPGRAFDTISKILFIKMYVERSGQHGTFTTDYLDRRAAVRLPTDPAVHDGLFEQTKAYYKADDLFAASDKLDISEETFRRIVKQLERFDLSKTGDDIKGLAFEKFLGTTFRGELGQFFTPRPVVEFMVDLLNPREGERICDPASGSGGFLIRAFEHVRAQIVADIQRQKDEERARIEALGLPEEEEERQIEEAFSRLNRELLPSDDNNKPIDTRVGRLAWQCIYGTDAEPRAARTAKMNMIMHGDGHGGIHYHDGLLDINGIFGGRFDVVLTNPPFGSNVGRDQKVGGSDETRVPKDEAYLARCREGGYGPAWEESHQSLLAAAAARKPILDLFEIGKGKKNRPTELIFVERCLNLLKPGGRMGIVLPDGNLNNPSLAWLRRWAEGKAKLLAVVSLPEATFRSSNATVKASLVFLRKFTEAEAAQWEAAWAQAHAELDARFDQQRDEAHAAYAPRIVCGDDAEVQRLLDELAALGIQRTLLRWQHGEAPAYPRQARPTVQNKPAWTGEAAKEHKEHKKAAAELKKQADAALAAVRKRSDALFSELKAKYKAIDEAHTAALWARVRERFDYPVFVAAPKSVGITSTGETGEGVANDLPELLKAYREFAHWLAQGAQPEATPNFPGPVTPQQVAEFLQLAGPGRTVVFIVPQVPRPWAREVQSLYATLPQQYPNVRLEYWNRLSSLPDGQENMAYFWGDGVHPNWAGIQVLVNGLQAVLGG
;
A
#
# COMPACT_ATOMS: atom_id res chain seq x y z
N MET A 1 -3.27 -22.55 -55.80
CA MET A 1 -3.44 -21.22 -55.18
C MET A 1 -4.03 -20.30 -56.21
N ASP A 2 -4.88 -19.36 -55.81
CA ASP A 2 -5.33 -18.26 -56.66
C ASP A 2 -4.96 -16.93 -56.00
N GLN A 3 -4.70 -15.94 -56.84
CA GLN A 3 -4.47 -14.56 -56.43
C GLN A 3 -5.72 -13.72 -56.72
N GLU A 4 -6.01 -12.77 -55.83
CA GLU A 4 -7.04 -11.74 -56.02
C GLU A 4 -8.48 -12.25 -56.24
N ARG A 5 -8.91 -13.28 -55.48
CA ARG A 5 -10.23 -13.92 -55.68
C ARG A 5 -11.36 -13.13 -55.01
N ARG A 6 -12.46 -12.89 -55.76
CA ARG A 6 -13.73 -12.39 -55.22
C ARG A 6 -14.53 -13.54 -54.60
N THR A 7 -14.99 -13.38 -53.36
CA THR A 7 -15.86 -14.34 -52.68
C THR A 7 -17.29 -14.24 -53.24
N GLN A 8 -17.89 -15.36 -53.64
CA GLN A 8 -19.25 -15.38 -54.18
C GLN A 8 -20.29 -15.50 -53.06
N HIS A 9 -20.49 -14.44 -52.27
CA HIS A 9 -21.68 -14.25 -51.43
C HIS A 9 -21.97 -12.74 -51.33
N GLY A 10 -23.12 -12.29 -51.85
CA GLY A 10 -23.63 -10.92 -51.67
C GLY A 10 -23.01 -9.81 -52.54
N HIS A 11 -23.75 -8.72 -52.75
CA HIS A 11 -23.52 -7.67 -53.74
C HIS A 11 -22.31 -6.73 -53.48
N LYS A 12 -21.45 -7.03 -52.50
CA LYS A 12 -20.14 -6.39 -52.30
C LYS A 12 -19.10 -7.45 -51.89
N SER A 13 -18.52 -8.17 -52.85
CA SER A 13 -17.44 -9.14 -52.57
C SER A 13 -16.11 -8.42 -52.27
N PRO A 14 -15.53 -8.56 -51.06
CA PRO A 14 -14.21 -8.05 -50.77
C PRO A 14 -13.14 -9.06 -51.29
N ARG A 15 -11.90 -8.60 -51.54
CA ARG A 15 -10.88 -9.30 -52.37
C ARG A 15 -9.74 -9.82 -51.50
N ALA A 16 -9.59 -11.13 -51.37
CA ALA A 16 -8.46 -11.74 -50.67
C ALA A 16 -7.23 -11.83 -51.59
N ASP A 17 -6.03 -11.52 -51.08
CA ASP A 17 -4.81 -11.48 -51.88
C ASP A 17 -4.39 -12.87 -52.37
N ILE A 18 -4.35 -13.87 -51.47
CA ILE A 18 -4.04 -15.26 -51.83
C ILE A 18 -4.97 -16.22 -51.08
N VAL A 19 -5.46 -17.23 -51.79
CA VAL A 19 -6.27 -18.33 -51.24
C VAL A 19 -5.72 -19.69 -51.66
N VAL A 20 -5.71 -20.64 -50.72
CA VAL A 20 -5.07 -21.96 -50.87
C VAL A 20 -6.07 -23.09 -50.66
N TRP A 21 -6.03 -24.10 -51.54
CA TRP A 21 -6.76 -25.38 -51.41
C TRP A 21 -5.77 -26.50 -51.14
N GLN A 22 -6.25 -27.57 -50.50
CA GLN A 22 -5.44 -28.75 -50.22
C GLN A 22 -4.99 -29.46 -51.51
N THR A 23 -5.87 -29.53 -52.53
CA THR A 23 -5.55 -30.11 -53.84
C THR A 23 -6.20 -29.34 -54.99
N ALA A 24 -5.70 -29.54 -56.22
CA ALA A 24 -6.28 -28.96 -57.42
C ALA A 24 -7.71 -29.46 -57.70
N MET A 25 -7.99 -30.74 -57.40
CA MET A 25 -9.33 -31.33 -57.58
C MET A 25 -10.38 -30.70 -56.66
N GLU A 26 -10.02 -30.35 -55.43
CA GLU A 26 -10.96 -29.70 -54.50
C GLU A 26 -11.30 -28.27 -54.90
N LYS A 27 -10.34 -27.58 -55.52
CA LYS A 27 -10.58 -26.27 -56.14
C LYS A 27 -11.58 -26.40 -57.30
N GLU A 28 -11.38 -27.37 -58.21
CA GLU A 28 -12.29 -27.60 -59.35
C GLU A 28 -13.69 -28.03 -58.90
N ALA A 29 -13.79 -28.77 -57.79
CA ALA A 29 -15.04 -29.19 -57.19
C ALA A 29 -15.77 -28.09 -56.38
N GLY A 30 -15.24 -26.85 -56.33
CA GLY A 30 -15.87 -25.73 -55.63
C GLY A 30 -15.85 -25.84 -54.10
N ARG A 31 -14.95 -26.63 -53.52
CA ARG A 31 -14.83 -26.76 -52.05
C ARG A 31 -14.20 -25.51 -51.41
N THR A 32 -14.41 -25.36 -50.10
CA THR A 32 -13.86 -24.25 -49.32
C THR A 32 -12.32 -24.29 -49.28
N PRO A 33 -11.64 -23.12 -49.37
CA PRO A 33 -10.20 -23.04 -49.17
C PRO A 33 -9.81 -23.39 -47.72
N VAL A 34 -8.54 -23.77 -47.55
CA VAL A 34 -7.97 -24.19 -46.25
C VAL A 34 -7.08 -23.12 -45.60
N LEU A 35 -6.66 -22.11 -46.37
CA LEU A 35 -5.83 -21.00 -45.88
C LEU A 35 -6.07 -19.73 -46.70
N VAL A 36 -6.18 -18.59 -46.03
CA VAL A 36 -6.19 -17.25 -46.62
C VAL A 36 -4.89 -16.52 -46.26
N VAL A 37 -4.34 -15.73 -47.19
CA VAL A 37 -3.19 -14.86 -46.94
C VAL A 37 -3.51 -13.44 -47.38
N GLU A 38 -3.37 -12.51 -46.44
CA GLU A 38 -3.44 -11.07 -46.61
C GLU A 38 -2.00 -10.52 -46.69
N CYS A 39 -1.72 -9.77 -47.74
CA CYS A 39 -0.38 -9.29 -48.08
C CYS A 39 -0.34 -7.76 -48.02
N LYS A 40 0.66 -7.21 -47.32
CA LYS A 40 1.02 -5.78 -47.39
C LYS A 40 2.41 -5.61 -47.99
N THR A 41 2.68 -4.41 -48.50
CA THR A 41 4.02 -4.04 -48.99
C THR A 41 5.03 -4.05 -47.84
N ASP A 42 6.30 -4.37 -48.11
CA ASP A 42 7.35 -4.49 -47.09
C ASP A 42 7.70 -3.18 -46.35
N THR A 43 7.22 -2.06 -46.87
CA THR A 43 7.32 -0.72 -46.30
C THR A 43 6.14 -0.36 -45.40
N ILE A 44 5.04 -1.13 -45.42
CA ILE A 44 3.82 -0.87 -44.66
C ILE A 44 3.77 -1.83 -43.47
N GLU A 45 3.64 -1.26 -42.27
CA GLU A 45 3.48 -2.04 -41.05
C GLU A 45 2.06 -2.60 -40.95
N ILE A 46 1.94 -3.89 -40.60
CA ILE A 46 0.64 -4.55 -40.43
C ILE A 46 -0.01 -4.03 -39.15
N GLN A 47 -1.16 -3.38 -39.31
CA GLN A 47 -1.95 -2.80 -38.23
C GLN A 47 -3.06 -3.76 -37.79
N GLU A 48 -3.67 -3.49 -36.63
CA GLU A 48 -4.71 -4.38 -36.09
C GLU A 48 -5.91 -4.52 -37.04
N ARG A 49 -6.29 -3.43 -37.71
CA ARG A 49 -7.32 -3.43 -38.77
C ARG A 49 -7.04 -4.43 -39.89
N ASP A 50 -5.77 -4.71 -40.19
CA ASP A 50 -5.38 -5.63 -41.25
C ASP A 50 -5.60 -7.10 -40.81
N TYR A 51 -5.58 -7.37 -39.49
CA TYR A 51 -5.94 -8.69 -38.96
C TYR A 51 -7.44 -8.92 -39.03
N TYR A 52 -8.27 -7.92 -38.70
CA TYR A 52 -9.72 -8.00 -38.87
C TYR A 52 -10.10 -8.12 -40.35
N GLN A 53 -9.37 -7.46 -41.24
CA GLN A 53 -9.52 -7.62 -42.69
C GLN A 53 -9.22 -9.07 -43.12
N GLY A 54 -8.10 -9.64 -42.67
CA GLY A 54 -7.76 -11.05 -42.89
C GLY A 54 -8.79 -12.03 -42.32
N GLU A 55 -9.31 -11.74 -41.13
CA GLU A 55 -10.36 -12.53 -40.48
C GLU A 55 -11.67 -12.54 -41.28
N SER A 56 -12.12 -11.36 -41.71
CA SER A 56 -13.34 -11.19 -42.52
C SER A 56 -13.30 -12.06 -43.78
N TYR A 57 -12.18 -12.05 -44.51
CA TYR A 57 -11.99 -12.90 -45.70
C TYR A 57 -12.03 -14.38 -45.39
N THR A 58 -11.43 -14.76 -44.27
CA THR A 58 -11.28 -16.15 -43.85
C THR A 58 -12.63 -16.72 -43.46
N ARG A 59 -13.44 -15.92 -42.76
CA ARG A 59 -14.81 -16.27 -42.41
C ARG A 59 -15.73 -16.33 -43.64
N ALA A 60 -15.65 -15.34 -44.52
CA ALA A 60 -16.42 -15.29 -45.77
C ALA A 60 -16.10 -16.43 -46.74
N THR A 61 -14.90 -17.02 -46.65
CA THR A 61 -14.49 -18.18 -47.45
C THR A 61 -14.75 -19.53 -46.78
N GLY A 62 -15.24 -19.55 -45.53
CA GLY A 62 -15.41 -20.78 -44.75
C GLY A 62 -14.08 -21.46 -44.40
N CYS A 63 -12.99 -20.69 -44.37
CA CYS A 63 -11.65 -21.14 -44.04
C CYS A 63 -11.40 -21.09 -42.53
N GLU A 64 -10.51 -21.93 -42.01
CA GLU A 64 -10.18 -21.96 -40.57
C GLU A 64 -8.96 -21.08 -40.24
N PHE A 65 -8.04 -20.90 -41.18
CA PHE A 65 -6.74 -20.25 -40.95
C PHE A 65 -6.52 -19.05 -41.85
N PHE A 66 -5.83 -18.05 -41.31
CA PHE A 66 -5.38 -16.90 -42.10
C PHE A 66 -3.99 -16.43 -41.72
N ILE A 67 -3.32 -15.80 -42.68
CA ILE A 67 -1.98 -15.25 -42.53
C ILE A 67 -2.01 -13.78 -42.92
N ALA A 68 -1.42 -12.93 -42.10
CA ALA A 68 -1.13 -11.54 -42.47
C ALA A 68 0.39 -11.38 -42.60
N THR A 69 0.88 -10.94 -43.76
CA THR A 69 2.32 -10.83 -44.03
C THR A 69 2.70 -9.58 -44.82
N ASN A 70 3.89 -9.03 -44.52
CA ASN A 70 4.50 -7.93 -45.28
C ASN A 70 5.94 -8.24 -45.69
N ALA A 71 6.25 -9.52 -45.94
CA ALA A 71 7.59 -10.07 -46.21
C ALA A 71 8.62 -9.98 -45.07
N ARG A 72 8.51 -8.99 -44.15
CA ARG A 72 9.37 -8.86 -42.95
C ARG A 72 8.73 -9.47 -41.70
N HIS A 73 7.42 -9.37 -41.59
CA HIS A 73 6.63 -9.88 -40.49
C HIS A 73 5.54 -10.80 -41.03
N THR A 74 5.33 -11.94 -40.37
CA THR A 74 4.27 -12.89 -40.69
C THR A 74 3.56 -13.29 -39.40
N ALA A 75 2.25 -13.07 -39.36
CA ALA A 75 1.36 -13.49 -38.30
C ALA A 75 0.38 -14.53 -38.84
N VAL A 76 0.15 -15.59 -38.07
CA VAL A 76 -0.70 -16.72 -38.45
C VAL A 76 -1.78 -16.83 -37.40
N PHE A 77 -3.02 -16.99 -37.84
CA PHE A 77 -4.18 -17.00 -36.99
C PHE A 77 -5.11 -18.14 -37.35
N LYS A 78 -5.85 -18.60 -36.34
CA LYS A 78 -6.97 -19.51 -36.42
C LYS A 78 -8.24 -18.75 -36.04
N LEU A 79 -9.32 -18.97 -36.78
CA LEU A 79 -10.63 -18.46 -36.39
C LEU A 79 -11.19 -19.22 -35.20
N VAL A 80 -11.83 -18.49 -34.29
CA VAL A 80 -12.68 -19.10 -33.26
C VAL A 80 -14.08 -19.28 -33.88
N PRO A 81 -14.67 -20.50 -33.80
CA PRO A 81 -16.05 -20.71 -34.19
C PRO A 81 -16.97 -19.84 -33.32
N GLY A 82 -17.75 -18.94 -33.93
CA GLY A 82 -18.52 -17.94 -33.19
C GLY A 82 -18.67 -16.62 -33.95
N LEU A 83 -18.84 -15.53 -33.21
CA LEU A 83 -19.06 -14.17 -33.74
C LEU A 83 -17.80 -13.62 -34.47
N PRO A 84 -17.98 -12.68 -35.42
CA PRO A 84 -16.87 -11.98 -36.06
C PRO A 84 -15.97 -11.24 -35.07
N GLY A 85 -14.66 -11.20 -35.35
CA GLY A 85 -13.66 -10.51 -34.53
C GLY A 85 -12.93 -11.40 -33.50
N GLU A 86 -13.31 -12.68 -33.38
CA GLU A 86 -12.58 -13.64 -32.54
C GLU A 86 -11.64 -14.53 -33.37
N PHE A 87 -10.34 -14.28 -33.22
CA PHE A 87 -9.27 -15.08 -33.82
C PHE A 87 -8.09 -15.21 -32.86
N VAL A 88 -7.35 -16.29 -33.00
CA VAL A 88 -6.28 -16.66 -32.08
C VAL A 88 -5.00 -16.89 -32.87
N ALA A 89 -3.92 -16.22 -32.46
CA ALA A 89 -2.62 -16.41 -33.11
C ALA A 89 -2.10 -17.84 -32.88
N ILE A 90 -1.47 -18.43 -33.89
CA ILE A 90 -0.87 -19.77 -33.85
C ILE A 90 0.59 -19.79 -34.31
N ASN A 91 1.35 -20.82 -33.93
CA ASN A 91 2.81 -20.88 -34.10
C ASN A 91 3.27 -21.40 -35.46
N GLU A 92 2.44 -22.23 -36.11
CA GLU A 92 2.85 -22.98 -37.30
C GLU A 92 1.86 -22.77 -38.45
N ILE A 93 2.39 -22.49 -39.63
CA ILE A 93 1.62 -22.54 -40.87
C ILE A 93 1.47 -24.03 -41.24
N PRO A 94 0.23 -24.55 -41.40
CA PRO A 94 0.06 -25.93 -41.81
C PRO A 94 0.72 -26.20 -43.17
N LYS A 95 1.62 -27.18 -43.23
CA LYS A 95 2.35 -27.56 -44.45
C LYS A 95 1.49 -28.47 -45.32
N ALA A 96 1.86 -28.59 -46.59
CA ALA A 96 1.19 -29.48 -47.55
C ALA A 96 1.01 -30.92 -47.01
N THR A 97 1.97 -31.43 -46.23
CA THR A 97 1.95 -32.78 -45.63
C THR A 97 1.10 -32.92 -44.37
N ASP A 98 0.71 -31.81 -43.73
CA ASP A 98 -0.07 -31.84 -42.49
C ASP A 98 -1.57 -32.05 -42.77
N TRP A 99 -2.02 -31.62 -43.95
CA TRP A 99 -3.39 -31.75 -44.39
C TRP A 99 -3.77 -33.22 -44.65
N GLY A 100 -4.77 -33.72 -43.93
CA GLY A 100 -5.18 -35.13 -43.92
C GLY A 100 -4.80 -35.88 -42.64
N SER A 101 -3.96 -35.30 -41.77
CA SER A 101 -3.68 -35.82 -40.43
C SER A 101 -4.47 -35.05 -39.38
N ALA A 102 -5.56 -35.65 -38.90
CA ALA A 102 -6.41 -35.05 -37.85
C ALA A 102 -5.63 -34.75 -36.56
N ARG A 103 -4.65 -35.60 -36.22
CA ARG A 103 -3.76 -35.41 -35.07
C ARG A 103 -2.85 -34.19 -35.24
N ARG A 104 -2.21 -34.05 -36.41
CA ARG A 104 -1.27 -32.94 -36.66
C ARG A 104 -2.00 -31.60 -36.77
N LEU A 105 -3.15 -31.58 -37.43
CA LEU A 105 -4.00 -30.38 -37.48
C LEU A 105 -4.52 -29.99 -36.09
N LYS A 106 -4.84 -30.96 -35.22
CA LYS A 106 -5.19 -30.68 -33.82
C LYS A 106 -4.02 -30.06 -33.05
N GLU A 107 -2.81 -30.59 -33.20
CA GLU A 107 -1.59 -30.01 -32.61
C GLU A 107 -1.35 -28.56 -33.07
N ILE A 108 -1.54 -28.28 -34.36
CA ILE A 108 -1.40 -26.91 -34.91
C ILE A 108 -2.53 -26.00 -34.41
N ARG A 109 -3.78 -26.48 -34.34
CA ARG A 109 -4.95 -25.74 -33.81
C ARG A 109 -4.82 -25.37 -32.34
N GLU A 110 -4.11 -26.19 -31.58
CA GLU A 110 -3.84 -26.01 -30.16
C GLU A 110 -2.47 -25.33 -29.92
N SER A 111 -1.68 -25.11 -30.99
CA SER A 111 -0.42 -24.37 -30.96
C SER A 111 -0.66 -22.86 -30.87
N LEU A 112 -1.25 -22.42 -29.77
CA LEU A 112 -1.45 -21.01 -29.48
C LEU A 112 -0.09 -20.29 -29.55
N ARG A 113 0.02 -19.27 -30.42
CA ARG A 113 1.05 -18.23 -30.34
C ARG A 113 0.66 -17.25 -29.25
N ALA A 114 0.49 -17.79 -28.05
CA ALA A 114 0.80 -17.02 -26.87
C ALA A 114 2.33 -17.08 -26.78
N PHE A 115 2.97 -15.92 -26.89
CA PHE A 115 4.28 -15.66 -26.29
C PHE A 115 4.36 -16.47 -24.99
N ASN A 116 5.27 -17.44 -24.91
CA ASN A 116 5.31 -18.27 -23.70
C ASN A 116 6.07 -17.49 -22.63
N ARG A 117 5.40 -17.18 -21.51
CA ARG A 117 6.00 -16.60 -20.30
C ARG A 117 7.36 -17.24 -19.96
N LYS A 118 7.49 -18.54 -20.20
CA LYS A 118 8.71 -19.32 -19.98
C LYS A 118 9.84 -18.93 -20.94
N GLU A 119 9.55 -18.71 -22.22
CA GLU A 119 10.58 -18.35 -23.22
C GLU A 119 11.20 -16.98 -22.92
N PHE A 120 10.41 -16.01 -22.46
CA PHE A 120 10.93 -14.71 -22.05
C PHE A 120 11.72 -14.76 -20.75
N GLN A 121 11.32 -15.61 -19.79
CA GLN A 121 12.11 -15.86 -18.59
C GLN A 121 13.46 -16.51 -18.94
N ASP A 122 13.42 -17.53 -19.79
CA ASP A 122 14.62 -18.23 -20.26
C ASP A 122 15.54 -17.26 -21.01
N LEU A 123 14.98 -16.33 -21.81
CA LEU A 123 15.72 -15.26 -22.47
C LEU A 123 16.45 -14.35 -21.47
N LEU A 124 15.74 -13.82 -20.46
CA LEU A 124 16.35 -12.95 -19.46
C LEU A 124 17.43 -13.68 -18.67
N PHE A 125 17.21 -14.96 -18.36
CA PHE A 125 18.18 -15.83 -17.72
C PHE A 125 19.42 -16.08 -18.59
N VAL A 126 19.25 -16.27 -19.90
CA VAL A 126 20.36 -16.40 -20.85
C VAL A 126 21.16 -15.10 -20.93
N CYS A 127 20.50 -13.95 -21.02
CA CYS A 127 21.16 -12.64 -21.02
C CYS A 127 21.96 -12.41 -19.73
N HIS A 128 21.38 -12.77 -18.58
CA HIS A 128 22.04 -12.74 -17.28
C HIS A 128 23.25 -13.66 -17.21
N SER A 129 23.12 -14.89 -17.72
CA SER A 129 24.21 -15.86 -17.77
C SER A 129 25.36 -15.36 -18.64
N ILE A 130 25.08 -14.73 -19.80
CA ILE A 130 26.12 -14.12 -20.65
C ILE A 130 26.94 -13.08 -19.87
N LEU A 131 26.27 -12.19 -19.14
CA LEU A 131 26.95 -11.13 -18.36
C LEU A 131 27.78 -11.72 -17.21
N ARG A 132 27.22 -12.68 -16.48
CA ARG A 132 27.92 -13.39 -15.41
C ARG A 132 29.14 -14.14 -15.94
N ASP A 133 29.00 -14.85 -17.05
CA ASP A 133 30.05 -15.75 -17.53
C ASP A 133 31.20 -14.98 -18.19
N VAL A 134 30.89 -13.92 -18.96
CA VAL A 134 31.87 -13.09 -19.68
C VAL A 134 32.49 -12.02 -18.79
N HIS A 135 31.66 -11.23 -18.07
CA HIS A 135 32.11 -10.07 -17.31
C HIS A 135 32.28 -10.34 -15.81
N LYS A 136 32.00 -11.57 -15.35
CA LYS A 136 32.03 -11.96 -13.92
C LYS A 136 31.21 -11.02 -13.04
N MET A 137 30.14 -10.46 -13.61
CA MET A 137 29.24 -9.56 -12.89
C MET A 137 28.51 -10.34 -11.80
N ASP A 138 28.37 -9.70 -10.64
CA ASP A 138 27.42 -10.15 -9.64
C ASP A 138 25.98 -10.02 -10.18
N PRO A 139 25.03 -10.79 -9.62
CA PRO A 139 23.65 -10.82 -10.09
C PRO A 139 22.96 -9.46 -10.15
N GLY A 140 23.24 -8.59 -9.17
CA GLY A 140 22.66 -7.24 -9.12
C GLY A 140 23.19 -6.33 -10.23
N ARG A 141 24.50 -6.35 -10.47
CA ARG A 141 25.09 -5.61 -11.60
C ARG A 141 24.65 -6.17 -12.95
N ALA A 142 24.61 -7.49 -13.10
CA ALA A 142 24.14 -8.13 -14.34
C ALA A 142 22.70 -7.71 -14.63
N PHE A 143 21.82 -7.73 -13.63
CA PHE A 143 20.44 -7.26 -13.77
C PHE A 143 20.35 -5.77 -14.14
N ASP A 144 21.12 -4.90 -13.48
CA ASP A 144 21.14 -3.46 -13.79
C ASP A 144 21.54 -3.21 -15.25
N THR A 145 22.57 -3.92 -15.73
CA THR A 145 23.01 -3.86 -17.12
C THR A 145 21.93 -4.38 -18.09
N ILE A 146 21.27 -5.50 -17.79
CA ILE A 146 20.15 -6.00 -18.61
C ILE A 146 19.03 -4.96 -18.65
N SER A 147 18.68 -4.37 -17.51
CA SER A 147 17.63 -3.36 -17.42
C SER A 147 17.95 -2.15 -18.30
N LYS A 148 19.20 -1.66 -18.25
CA LYS A 148 19.69 -0.59 -19.14
C LYS A 148 19.58 -0.98 -20.62
N ILE A 149 19.93 -2.21 -20.99
CA ILE A 149 19.80 -2.71 -22.38
C ILE A 149 18.33 -2.80 -22.80
N LEU A 150 17.44 -3.23 -21.92
CA LEU A 150 16.00 -3.27 -22.21
C LEU A 150 15.44 -1.84 -22.41
N PHE A 151 15.90 -0.85 -21.64
CA PHE A 151 15.55 0.56 -21.89
C PHE A 151 16.06 1.08 -23.24
N ILE A 152 17.26 0.66 -23.67
CA ILE A 152 17.77 0.99 -25.01
C ILE A 152 16.87 0.36 -26.08
N LYS A 153 16.55 -0.92 -25.95
CA LYS A 153 15.65 -1.64 -26.87
C LYS A 153 14.31 -0.90 -26.99
N MET A 154 13.72 -0.56 -25.84
CA MET A 154 12.50 0.21 -25.78
C MET A 154 12.59 1.58 -26.44
N TYR A 155 13.66 2.34 -26.17
CA TYR A 155 13.88 3.64 -26.80
C TYR A 155 13.93 3.50 -28.33
N VAL A 156 14.68 2.52 -28.84
CA VAL A 156 14.79 2.26 -30.28
C VAL A 156 13.42 1.90 -30.87
N GLU A 157 12.69 0.97 -30.25
CA GLU A 157 11.40 0.48 -30.75
C GLU A 157 10.28 1.54 -30.65
N ARG A 158 10.25 2.34 -29.58
CA ARG A 158 9.21 3.37 -29.36
C ARG A 158 9.49 4.69 -30.07
N SER A 159 10.75 5.01 -30.35
CA SER A 159 11.08 6.25 -31.06
C SER A 159 10.49 6.30 -32.47
N GLY A 160 10.12 5.14 -33.05
CA GLY A 160 9.58 5.02 -34.41
C GLY A 160 10.58 5.39 -35.52
N GLN A 161 11.74 5.93 -35.17
CA GLN A 161 12.73 6.46 -36.12
C GLN A 161 13.59 5.37 -36.77
N HIS A 162 13.63 4.16 -36.18
CA HIS A 162 14.72 3.21 -36.42
C HIS A 162 14.28 1.75 -36.65
N GLY A 163 13.00 1.42 -36.51
CA GLY A 163 12.48 0.06 -36.63
C GLY A 163 12.79 -0.82 -35.41
N THR A 164 12.87 -2.14 -35.61
CA THR A 164 13.10 -3.12 -34.53
C THR A 164 14.55 -3.14 -34.05
N PHE A 165 14.75 -3.35 -32.74
CA PHE A 165 16.09 -3.40 -32.15
C PHE A 165 16.77 -4.76 -32.46
N THR A 166 17.60 -4.76 -33.52
CA THR A 166 18.28 -5.96 -34.05
C THR A 166 19.80 -5.80 -34.16
N THR A 167 20.50 -6.90 -34.41
CA THR A 167 21.94 -6.89 -34.73
C THR A 167 22.24 -6.14 -36.02
N ASP A 168 21.39 -6.27 -37.05
CA ASP A 168 21.50 -5.49 -38.29
C ASP A 168 21.41 -3.98 -38.04
N TYR A 169 20.55 -3.55 -37.11
CA TYR A 169 20.46 -2.16 -36.70
C TYR A 169 21.79 -1.66 -36.10
N LEU A 170 22.44 -2.47 -35.26
CA LEU A 170 23.75 -2.13 -34.70
C LEU A 170 24.83 -2.05 -35.78
N ASP A 171 24.83 -3.00 -36.72
CA ASP A 171 25.84 -3.08 -37.78
C ASP A 171 25.74 -1.87 -38.73
N ARG A 172 24.52 -1.45 -39.09
CA ARG A 172 24.29 -0.21 -39.88
C ARG A 172 24.81 1.02 -39.16
N ARG A 173 24.58 1.11 -37.85
CA ARG A 173 25.02 2.23 -37.03
C ARG A 173 26.53 2.25 -36.82
N ALA A 174 27.17 1.08 -36.73
CA ALA A 174 28.62 0.95 -36.73
C ALA A 174 29.24 1.38 -38.07
N ALA A 175 28.58 1.10 -39.20
CA ALA A 175 29.07 1.43 -40.53
C ALA A 175 29.11 2.95 -40.82
N VAL A 176 28.22 3.73 -40.19
CA VAL A 176 28.17 5.20 -40.33
C VAL A 176 28.95 5.94 -39.22
N ARG A 177 29.61 5.20 -38.33
CA ARG A 177 30.32 5.75 -37.17
C ARG A 177 31.62 6.44 -37.58
N LEU A 178 31.85 7.66 -37.11
CA LEU A 178 33.12 8.36 -37.28
C LEU A 178 34.17 7.86 -36.27
N PRO A 179 35.48 7.99 -36.54
CA PRO A 179 36.54 7.56 -35.62
C PRO A 179 36.51 8.22 -34.23
N THR A 180 35.88 9.39 -34.12
CA THR A 180 35.72 10.16 -32.87
C THR A 180 34.46 9.81 -32.09
N ASP A 181 33.56 9.03 -32.68
CA ASP A 181 32.28 8.70 -32.06
C ASP A 181 32.46 7.59 -31.01
N PRO A 182 31.65 7.59 -29.94
CA PRO A 182 31.66 6.52 -28.96
C PRO A 182 31.29 5.17 -29.57
N ALA A 183 31.59 4.10 -28.84
CA ALA A 183 31.13 2.76 -29.18
C ALA A 183 29.59 2.74 -29.35
N VAL A 184 29.07 1.88 -30.23
CA VAL A 184 27.65 1.94 -30.64
C VAL A 184 26.72 1.80 -29.44
N HIS A 185 27.06 0.89 -28.53
CA HIS A 185 26.31 0.63 -27.30
C HIS A 185 26.32 1.83 -26.33
N ASP A 186 27.47 2.47 -26.14
CA ASP A 186 27.59 3.67 -25.29
C ASP A 186 26.82 4.85 -25.90
N GLY A 187 26.95 5.09 -27.21
CA GLY A 187 26.21 6.15 -27.89
C GLY A 187 24.69 5.94 -27.86
N LEU A 188 24.23 4.69 -27.98
CA LEU A 188 22.81 4.33 -27.80
C LEU A 188 22.34 4.58 -26.37
N PHE A 189 23.17 4.26 -25.38
CA PHE A 189 22.83 4.47 -23.99
C PHE A 189 22.74 5.97 -23.65
N GLU A 190 23.66 6.80 -24.14
CA GLU A 190 23.58 8.27 -23.97
C GLU A 190 22.30 8.86 -24.58
N GLN A 191 21.88 8.38 -25.76
CA GLN A 191 20.60 8.79 -26.36
C GLN A 191 19.41 8.33 -25.52
N THR A 192 19.47 7.12 -24.97
CA THR A 192 18.43 6.59 -24.08
C THR A 192 18.34 7.43 -22.80
N LYS A 193 19.49 7.83 -22.22
CA LYS A 193 19.53 8.76 -21.06
C LYS A 193 18.91 10.10 -21.40
N ALA A 194 19.17 10.64 -22.59
CA ALA A 194 18.57 11.89 -23.05
C ALA A 194 17.04 11.76 -23.24
N TYR A 195 16.56 10.64 -23.79
CA TYR A 195 15.14 10.37 -23.98
C TYR A 195 14.38 10.29 -22.64
N TYR A 196 14.93 9.57 -21.66
CA TYR A 196 14.35 9.44 -20.31
C TYR A 196 14.83 10.51 -19.31
N LYS A 197 15.38 11.63 -19.79
CA LYS A 197 15.95 12.67 -18.92
C LYS A 197 14.91 13.30 -18.00
N ALA A 198 13.67 13.45 -18.48
CA ALA A 198 12.58 14.01 -17.68
C ALA A 198 12.23 13.14 -16.45
N ASP A 199 12.55 11.84 -16.53
CA ASP A 199 12.24 10.83 -15.52
C ASP A 199 13.38 10.61 -14.51
N ASP A 200 14.56 11.18 -14.78
CA ASP A 200 15.78 11.11 -13.95
C ASP A 200 16.16 9.68 -13.51
N LEU A 201 16.05 8.72 -14.45
CA LEU A 201 16.28 7.29 -14.21
C LEU A 201 17.74 6.88 -14.20
N PHE A 202 18.56 7.65 -14.90
CA PHE A 202 19.97 7.35 -15.11
C PHE A 202 20.81 8.54 -14.65
N ALA A 203 21.79 8.27 -13.81
CA ALA A 203 22.75 9.28 -13.39
C ALA A 203 23.65 9.68 -14.57
N ALA A 204 24.26 10.86 -14.50
CA ALA A 204 25.25 11.27 -15.51
C ALA A 204 26.45 10.30 -15.58
N SER A 205 26.79 9.67 -14.45
CA SER A 205 27.86 8.68 -14.33
C SER A 205 27.46 7.27 -14.77
N ASP A 206 26.18 7.00 -15.05
CA ASP A 206 25.74 5.68 -15.47
C ASP A 206 26.36 5.30 -16.81
N LYS A 207 26.88 4.07 -16.85
CA LYS A 207 27.42 3.38 -18.03
C LYS A 207 26.89 1.95 -18.09
N LEU A 208 27.06 1.31 -19.25
CA LEU A 208 26.72 -0.11 -19.44
C LEU A 208 27.83 -1.05 -18.94
N ASP A 209 29.08 -0.61 -18.92
CA ASP A 209 30.27 -1.37 -18.49
C ASP A 209 30.39 -2.77 -19.13
N ILE A 210 30.10 -2.90 -20.43
CA ILE A 210 30.25 -4.15 -21.19
C ILE A 210 30.93 -3.89 -22.53
N SER A 211 31.49 -4.94 -23.13
CA SER A 211 32.06 -4.84 -24.48
C SER A 211 30.97 -4.78 -25.54
N GLU A 212 31.26 -4.12 -26.68
CA GLU A 212 30.34 -4.04 -27.83
C GLU A 212 29.98 -5.44 -28.36
N GLU A 213 30.91 -6.40 -28.30
CA GLU A 213 30.66 -7.80 -28.64
C GLU A 213 29.62 -8.44 -27.70
N THR A 214 29.74 -8.20 -26.40
CA THR A 214 28.77 -8.71 -25.42
C THR A 214 27.41 -8.07 -25.62
N PHE A 215 27.37 -6.76 -25.83
CA PHE A 215 26.14 -6.04 -26.16
C PHE A 215 25.48 -6.64 -27.40
N ARG A 216 26.22 -6.82 -28.50
CA ARG A 216 25.71 -7.48 -29.73
C ARG A 216 25.21 -8.90 -29.48
N ARG A 217 25.89 -9.69 -28.63
CA ARG A 217 25.43 -11.03 -28.23
C ARG A 217 24.10 -11.00 -27.47
N ILE A 218 23.90 -10.02 -26.58
CA ILE A 218 22.63 -9.84 -25.85
C ILE A 218 21.54 -9.36 -26.81
N VAL A 219 21.82 -8.38 -27.68
CA VAL A 219 20.88 -7.91 -28.70
C VAL A 219 20.44 -9.06 -29.61
N LYS A 220 21.34 -9.97 -30.01
CA LYS A 220 21.00 -11.17 -30.77
C LYS A 220 19.99 -12.10 -30.08
N GLN A 221 19.97 -12.13 -28.75
CA GLN A 221 18.93 -12.87 -28.03
C GLN A 221 17.63 -12.08 -27.98
N LEU A 222 17.72 -10.77 -27.71
CA LEU A 222 16.57 -9.87 -27.57
C LEU A 222 15.86 -9.54 -28.89
N GLU A 223 16.54 -9.59 -30.03
CA GLU A 223 15.97 -9.26 -31.36
C GLU A 223 14.88 -10.24 -31.81
N ARG A 224 14.83 -11.43 -31.20
CA ARG A 224 13.77 -12.42 -31.43
C ARG A 224 12.40 -11.97 -30.92
N PHE A 225 12.37 -10.94 -30.08
CA PHE A 225 11.18 -10.47 -29.40
C PHE A 225 10.98 -8.99 -29.64
N ASP A 226 9.74 -8.59 -29.93
CA ASP A 226 9.35 -7.20 -30.01
C ASP A 226 8.66 -6.81 -28.68
N LEU A 227 9.33 -5.93 -27.91
CA LEU A 227 8.81 -5.48 -26.63
C LEU A 227 7.73 -4.40 -26.80
N SER A 228 7.48 -3.90 -28.00
CA SER A 228 6.34 -3.03 -28.27
C SER A 228 5.07 -3.83 -28.55
N LYS A 229 5.16 -4.95 -29.28
CA LYS A 229 3.99 -5.67 -29.83
C LYS A 229 3.47 -6.88 -29.05
N THR A 230 4.20 -7.35 -28.04
CA THR A 230 3.70 -8.46 -27.20
C THR A 230 2.57 -7.95 -26.29
N GLY A 231 1.52 -8.75 -26.02
CA GLY A 231 0.49 -8.36 -25.05
C GLY A 231 1.07 -8.04 -23.67
N ASP A 232 0.63 -6.94 -23.08
CA ASP A 232 1.17 -6.39 -21.83
C ASP A 232 1.10 -7.40 -20.67
N ASP A 233 0.02 -8.18 -20.59
CA ASP A 233 -0.18 -9.19 -19.55
C ASP A 233 0.89 -10.29 -19.56
N ILE A 234 1.38 -10.66 -20.75
CA ILE A 234 2.35 -11.76 -20.87
C ILE A 234 3.78 -11.28 -20.62
N LYS A 235 4.13 -10.08 -21.08
CA LYS A 235 5.41 -9.41 -20.78
C LYS A 235 5.57 -9.19 -19.28
N GLY A 236 4.54 -8.59 -18.67
CA GLY A 236 4.53 -8.23 -17.27
C GLY A 236 4.74 -9.43 -16.35
N LEU A 237 3.88 -10.45 -16.49
CA LEU A 237 3.92 -11.65 -15.65
C LEU A 237 5.20 -12.49 -15.82
N ALA A 238 5.83 -12.42 -17.00
CA ALA A 238 7.10 -13.07 -17.27
C ALA A 238 8.26 -12.33 -16.58
N PHE A 239 8.31 -11.01 -16.72
CA PHE A 239 9.33 -10.16 -16.11
C PHE A 239 9.25 -10.17 -14.58
N GLU A 240 8.07 -10.11 -13.99
CA GLU A 240 7.91 -10.16 -12.53
C GLU A 240 8.39 -11.47 -11.90
N LYS A 241 8.20 -12.61 -12.58
CA LYS A 241 8.73 -13.88 -12.07
C LYS A 241 10.25 -13.91 -12.13
N PHE A 242 10.84 -13.35 -13.18
CA PHE A 242 12.29 -13.19 -13.31
C PHE A 242 12.84 -12.29 -12.19
N LEU A 243 12.17 -11.16 -11.91
CA LEU A 243 12.49 -10.33 -10.74
C LEU A 243 12.42 -11.14 -9.45
N GLY A 244 11.33 -11.89 -9.25
CA GLY A 244 11.13 -12.72 -8.07
C GLY A 244 12.25 -13.74 -7.86
N THR A 245 12.71 -14.43 -8.91
CA THR A 245 13.77 -15.44 -8.81
C THR A 245 15.16 -14.85 -8.59
N THR A 246 15.49 -13.75 -9.29
CA THR A 246 16.83 -13.14 -9.23
C THR A 246 17.01 -12.29 -7.97
N PHE A 247 15.98 -11.56 -7.56
CA PHE A 247 16.09 -10.63 -6.44
C PHE A 247 15.80 -11.24 -5.06
N ARG A 248 14.93 -12.25 -4.94
CA ARG A 248 14.69 -12.90 -3.63
C ARG A 248 15.88 -13.72 -3.15
N GLY A 249 16.70 -14.23 -4.07
CA GLY A 249 17.85 -15.08 -3.76
C GLY A 249 19.11 -14.29 -3.36
N GLU A 250 19.63 -13.46 -4.25
CA GLU A 250 21.04 -13.03 -4.18
C GLU A 250 21.24 -11.58 -3.71
N LEU A 251 20.18 -10.76 -3.66
CA LEU A 251 20.29 -9.30 -3.40
C LEU A 251 19.68 -8.83 -2.07
N GLY A 252 19.03 -9.72 -1.32
CA GLY A 252 18.51 -9.41 0.02
C GLY A 252 17.45 -8.30 0.07
N GLN A 253 16.80 -7.99 -1.05
CA GLN A 253 15.73 -6.98 -1.10
C GLN A 253 14.39 -7.59 -0.66
N PHE A 254 13.67 -6.88 0.21
CA PHE A 254 12.39 -7.33 0.77
C PHE A 254 11.25 -7.06 -0.21
N PHE A 255 10.77 -8.08 -0.91
CA PHE A 255 9.58 -7.98 -1.76
C PHE A 255 8.34 -8.32 -0.94
N THR A 256 7.30 -7.51 -1.08
CA THR A 256 5.98 -7.86 -0.56
C THR A 256 5.43 -9.08 -1.32
N PRO A 257 5.04 -10.17 -0.64
CA PRO A 257 4.46 -11.34 -1.30
C PRO A 257 3.22 -11.00 -2.13
N ARG A 258 3.05 -11.66 -3.29
CA ARG A 258 1.92 -11.39 -4.20
C ARG A 258 0.54 -11.54 -3.55
N PRO A 259 0.24 -12.60 -2.78
CA PRO A 259 -1.05 -12.72 -2.12
C PRO A 259 -1.35 -11.54 -1.17
N VAL A 260 -0.31 -11.01 -0.52
CA VAL A 260 -0.44 -9.83 0.36
C VAL A 260 -0.71 -8.56 -0.44
N VAL A 261 0.01 -8.36 -1.55
CA VAL A 261 -0.21 -7.22 -2.46
C VAL A 261 -1.62 -7.24 -3.03
N GLU A 262 -2.06 -8.40 -3.56
CA GLU A 262 -3.41 -8.62 -4.09
C GLU A 262 -4.46 -8.32 -3.03
N PHE A 263 -4.33 -8.92 -1.84
CA PHE A 263 -5.27 -8.70 -0.75
C PHE A 263 -5.38 -7.22 -0.33
N MET A 264 -4.26 -6.50 -0.21
CA MET A 264 -4.28 -5.08 0.18
C MET A 264 -4.94 -4.19 -0.88
N VAL A 265 -4.60 -4.41 -2.16
CA VAL A 265 -5.21 -3.68 -3.29
C VAL A 265 -6.69 -3.99 -3.36
N ASP A 266 -7.06 -5.26 -3.29
CA ASP A 266 -8.44 -5.69 -3.35
C ASP A 266 -9.20 -5.09 -2.16
N LEU A 267 -8.69 -5.17 -0.92
CA LEU A 267 -9.37 -4.61 0.26
C LEU A 267 -9.65 -3.11 0.12
N LEU A 268 -8.65 -2.32 -0.29
CA LEU A 268 -8.83 -0.89 -0.54
C LEU A 268 -9.69 -0.59 -1.77
N ASN A 269 -9.70 -1.47 -2.76
CA ASN A 269 -10.54 -1.38 -3.94
C ASN A 269 -10.43 -0.02 -4.66
N PRO A 270 -9.26 0.33 -5.23
CA PRO A 270 -9.11 1.55 -6.00
C PRO A 270 -10.09 1.57 -7.19
N ARG A 271 -10.61 2.76 -7.51
CA ARG A 271 -11.62 3.00 -8.54
C ARG A 271 -11.07 3.86 -9.67
N GLU A 272 -11.76 3.86 -10.80
CA GLU A 272 -11.45 4.74 -11.91
C GLU A 272 -11.49 6.22 -11.47
N GLY A 273 -10.48 6.99 -11.89
CA GLY A 273 -10.32 8.41 -11.56
C GLY A 273 -9.68 8.69 -10.20
N GLU A 274 -9.49 7.67 -9.36
CA GLU A 274 -8.77 7.83 -8.09
C GLU A 274 -7.25 7.87 -8.29
N ARG A 275 -6.57 8.75 -7.56
CA ARG A 275 -5.10 8.83 -7.57
C ARG A 275 -4.49 7.91 -6.52
N ILE A 276 -3.51 7.12 -6.94
CA ILE A 276 -2.90 6.03 -6.20
C ILE A 276 -1.41 6.34 -6.04
N CYS A 277 -0.90 6.20 -4.81
CA CYS A 277 0.52 6.43 -4.52
C CYS A 277 1.15 5.30 -3.70
N ASP A 278 2.41 4.98 -4.02
CA ASP A 278 3.32 4.23 -3.16
C ASP A 278 4.62 5.03 -2.92
N PRO A 279 4.79 5.66 -1.74
CA PRO A 279 6.00 6.43 -1.44
C PRO A 279 7.23 5.58 -1.11
N ALA A 280 7.12 4.25 -1.08
CA ALA A 280 8.23 3.31 -0.91
C ALA A 280 8.04 2.14 -1.89
N SER A 281 7.99 2.47 -3.18
CA SER A 281 7.43 1.62 -4.23
C SER A 281 8.24 0.36 -4.53
N GLY A 282 9.54 0.32 -4.20
CA GLY A 282 10.41 -0.80 -4.50
C GLY A 282 10.40 -1.12 -5.99
N SER A 283 9.97 -2.33 -6.34
CA SER A 283 9.79 -2.77 -7.73
C SER A 283 8.41 -2.44 -8.32
N GLY A 284 7.57 -1.68 -7.62
CA GLY A 284 6.26 -1.24 -8.12
C GLY A 284 5.12 -2.25 -7.94
N GLY A 285 5.29 -3.31 -7.14
CA GLY A 285 4.30 -4.39 -6.99
C GLY A 285 2.88 -3.91 -6.66
N PHE A 286 2.73 -2.97 -5.72
CA PHE A 286 1.42 -2.38 -5.39
C PHE A 286 0.84 -1.55 -6.53
N LEU A 287 1.68 -0.78 -7.22
CA LEU A 287 1.26 0.13 -8.30
C LEU A 287 0.75 -0.64 -9.52
N ILE A 288 1.46 -1.71 -9.89
CA ILE A 288 1.07 -2.61 -10.97
C ILE A 288 -0.27 -3.26 -10.65
N ARG A 289 -0.38 -3.87 -9.47
CA ARG A 289 -1.62 -4.56 -9.07
C ARG A 289 -2.79 -3.59 -8.99
N ALA A 290 -2.57 -2.37 -8.51
CA ALA A 290 -3.59 -1.32 -8.50
C ALA A 290 -4.00 -0.87 -9.91
N PHE A 291 -3.04 -0.72 -10.82
CA PHE A 291 -3.30 -0.43 -12.24
C PHE A 291 -4.13 -1.53 -12.90
N GLU A 292 -3.72 -2.79 -12.76
CA GLU A 292 -4.46 -3.94 -13.28
C GLU A 292 -5.87 -4.04 -12.70
N HIS A 293 -6.03 -3.79 -11.39
CA HIS A 293 -7.32 -3.81 -10.70
C HIS A 293 -8.30 -2.77 -11.26
N VAL A 294 -7.83 -1.55 -11.51
CA VAL A 294 -8.67 -0.49 -12.10
C VAL A 294 -8.90 -0.76 -13.59
N ARG A 295 -7.89 -1.20 -14.34
CA ARG A 295 -8.01 -1.56 -15.76
C ARG A 295 -9.04 -2.69 -15.95
N ALA A 296 -9.03 -3.71 -15.10
CA ALA A 296 -10.01 -4.80 -15.13
C ALA A 296 -11.45 -4.29 -14.89
N GLN A 297 -11.64 -3.32 -13.99
CA GLN A 297 -12.95 -2.68 -13.80
C GLN A 297 -13.38 -1.91 -15.06
N ILE A 298 -12.48 -1.16 -15.70
CA ILE A 298 -12.76 -0.42 -16.95
C ILE A 298 -13.13 -1.40 -18.08
N VAL A 299 -12.37 -2.49 -18.24
CA VAL A 299 -12.63 -3.53 -19.25
C VAL A 299 -13.99 -4.19 -19.03
N ALA A 300 -14.30 -4.58 -17.78
CA ALA A 300 -15.60 -5.17 -17.44
C ALA A 300 -16.76 -4.20 -17.70
N ASP A 301 -16.56 -2.93 -17.42
CA ASP A 301 -17.54 -1.88 -17.66
C ASP A 301 -17.78 -1.64 -19.15
N ILE A 302 -16.72 -1.59 -19.95
CA ILE A 302 -16.79 -1.48 -21.41
C ILE A 302 -17.47 -2.70 -22.03
N GLN A 303 -17.18 -3.90 -21.53
CA GLN A 303 -17.85 -5.10 -22.02
C GLN A 303 -19.36 -5.04 -21.77
N ARG A 304 -19.79 -4.62 -20.57
CA ARG A 304 -21.21 -4.43 -20.28
C ARG A 304 -21.86 -3.41 -21.22
N GLN A 305 -21.20 -2.30 -21.50
CA GLN A 305 -21.70 -1.28 -22.45
C GLN A 305 -21.79 -1.83 -23.89
N LYS A 306 -20.86 -2.69 -24.32
CA LYS A 306 -20.93 -3.37 -25.62
C LYS A 306 -22.15 -4.29 -25.69
N ASP A 307 -22.41 -5.05 -24.64
CA ASP A 307 -23.55 -5.96 -24.58
C ASP A 307 -24.88 -5.17 -24.61
N GLU A 308 -24.96 -4.04 -23.89
CA GLU A 308 -26.11 -3.12 -23.89
C GLU A 308 -26.34 -2.47 -25.28
N GLU A 309 -25.29 -1.96 -25.93
CA GLU A 309 -25.40 -1.35 -27.26
C GLU A 309 -25.74 -2.38 -28.34
N ARG A 310 -25.18 -3.60 -28.27
CA ARG A 310 -25.56 -4.71 -29.15
C ARG A 310 -27.05 -5.02 -29.01
N ALA A 311 -27.53 -5.25 -27.79
CA ALA A 311 -28.95 -5.55 -27.54
C ALA A 311 -29.87 -4.41 -28.01
N ARG A 312 -29.44 -3.15 -27.85
CA ARG A 312 -30.16 -1.98 -28.34
C ARG A 312 -30.24 -1.94 -29.87
N ILE A 313 -29.16 -2.23 -30.58
CA ILE A 313 -29.12 -2.19 -32.05
C ILE A 313 -29.94 -3.35 -32.62
N GLU A 314 -29.78 -4.56 -32.08
CA GLU A 314 -30.57 -5.75 -32.47
C GLU A 314 -32.09 -5.50 -32.29
N ALA A 315 -32.48 -4.77 -31.23
CA ALA A 315 -33.88 -4.40 -30.99
C ALA A 315 -34.47 -3.43 -32.02
N LEU A 316 -33.66 -2.76 -32.85
CA LEU A 316 -34.13 -1.88 -33.91
C LEU A 316 -34.65 -2.65 -35.14
N GLY A 317 -34.34 -3.95 -35.24
CA GLY A 317 -34.77 -4.80 -36.37
C GLY A 317 -34.26 -4.28 -37.72
N LEU A 318 -33.01 -3.82 -37.75
CA LEU A 318 -32.37 -3.26 -38.94
C LEU A 318 -32.03 -4.38 -39.95
N PRO A 319 -31.78 -4.04 -41.23
CA PRO A 319 -31.13 -4.96 -42.14
C PRO A 319 -29.77 -5.42 -41.59
N GLU A 320 -29.44 -6.70 -41.77
CA GLU A 320 -28.23 -7.36 -41.23
C GLU A 320 -26.94 -6.55 -41.45
N GLU A 321 -26.72 -6.04 -42.67
CA GLU A 321 -25.53 -5.22 -42.99
C GLU A 321 -25.47 -3.89 -42.19
N GLU A 322 -26.62 -3.30 -41.91
CA GLU A 322 -26.70 -2.03 -41.17
C GLU A 322 -26.55 -2.26 -39.66
N GLU A 323 -27.10 -3.36 -39.16
CA GLU A 323 -26.90 -3.83 -37.79
C GLU A 323 -25.42 -4.11 -37.51
N GLU A 324 -24.77 -4.93 -38.35
CA GLU A 324 -23.34 -5.27 -38.21
C GLU A 324 -22.47 -4.01 -38.22
N ARG A 325 -22.72 -3.08 -39.14
CA ARG A 325 -21.97 -1.81 -39.22
C ARG A 325 -22.12 -0.98 -37.94
N GLN A 326 -23.34 -0.84 -37.42
CA GLN A 326 -23.57 -0.05 -36.21
C GLN A 326 -22.94 -0.70 -34.98
N ILE A 327 -22.97 -2.04 -34.90
CA ILE A 327 -22.29 -2.79 -33.83
C ILE A 327 -20.78 -2.57 -33.91
N GLU A 328 -20.19 -2.70 -35.10
CA GLU A 328 -18.75 -2.49 -35.31
C GLU A 328 -18.33 -1.06 -34.95
N GLU A 329 -19.08 -0.05 -35.41
CA GLU A 329 -18.84 1.36 -35.07
C GLU A 329 -18.94 1.63 -33.56
N ALA A 330 -19.96 1.07 -32.90
CA ALA A 330 -20.12 1.19 -31.45
C ALA A 330 -18.98 0.50 -30.69
N PHE A 331 -18.58 -0.69 -31.11
CA PHE A 331 -17.51 -1.47 -30.48
C PHE A 331 -16.15 -0.79 -30.68
N SER A 332 -15.88 -0.26 -31.86
CA SER A 332 -14.66 0.50 -32.16
C SER A 332 -14.55 1.75 -31.27
N ARG A 333 -15.64 2.50 -31.12
CA ARG A 333 -15.72 3.66 -30.22
C ARG A 333 -15.44 3.27 -28.77
N LEU A 334 -16.02 2.17 -28.28
CA LEU A 334 -15.82 1.70 -26.92
C LEU A 334 -14.41 1.12 -26.68
N ASN A 335 -13.84 0.41 -27.66
CA ASN A 335 -12.48 -0.12 -27.59
C ASN A 335 -11.43 0.98 -27.53
N ARG A 336 -11.67 2.14 -28.15
CA ARG A 336 -10.78 3.29 -28.06
C ARG A 336 -10.50 3.70 -26.60
N GLU A 337 -11.46 3.53 -25.70
CA GLU A 337 -11.30 3.87 -24.27
C GLU A 337 -10.28 2.97 -23.52
N LEU A 338 -9.92 1.83 -24.12
CA LEU A 338 -8.94 0.89 -23.57
C LEU A 338 -7.49 1.21 -23.96
N LEU A 339 -7.27 2.15 -24.88
CA LEU A 339 -5.93 2.51 -25.33
C LEU A 339 -5.18 3.25 -24.21
N PRO A 340 -4.00 2.79 -23.75
CA PRO A 340 -3.22 3.45 -22.71
C PRO A 340 -2.44 4.67 -23.22
N SER A 341 -2.19 4.74 -24.52
CA SER A 341 -1.43 5.79 -25.20
C SER A 341 -1.87 5.88 -26.66
N ASP A 342 -1.46 6.96 -27.34
CA ASP A 342 -1.63 7.08 -28.78
C ASP A 342 -0.58 6.25 -29.56
N ASP A 343 -0.68 6.26 -30.89
CA ASP A 343 0.24 5.53 -31.79
C ASP A 343 1.73 5.94 -31.62
N ASN A 344 2.01 7.08 -31.00
CA ASN A 344 3.36 7.59 -30.71
C ASN A 344 3.75 7.41 -29.23
N ASN A 345 3.02 6.57 -28.49
CA ASN A 345 3.20 6.33 -27.06
C ASN A 345 3.12 7.61 -26.20
N LYS A 346 2.27 8.57 -26.61
CA LYS A 346 1.99 9.80 -25.85
C LYS A 346 0.69 9.67 -25.04
N PRO A 347 0.51 10.51 -24.01
CA PRO A 347 -0.73 10.55 -23.25
C PRO A 347 -1.94 10.79 -24.16
N ILE A 348 -2.95 9.94 -24.03
CA ILE A 348 -4.24 10.04 -24.72
C ILE A 348 -5.35 10.15 -23.68
N ASP A 349 -6.40 10.93 -23.97
CA ASP A 349 -7.52 11.14 -23.06
C ASP A 349 -8.59 10.03 -23.21
N THR A 350 -8.21 8.82 -22.83
CA THR A 350 -9.08 7.63 -22.73
C THR A 350 -9.18 7.21 -21.26
N ARG A 351 -10.13 6.33 -20.91
CA ARG A 351 -10.23 5.80 -19.54
C ARG A 351 -8.93 5.15 -19.06
N VAL A 352 -8.32 4.26 -19.86
CA VAL A 352 -7.04 3.62 -19.52
C VAL A 352 -5.87 4.60 -19.63
N GLY A 353 -5.89 5.54 -20.58
CA GLY A 353 -4.87 6.58 -20.71
C GLY A 353 -4.82 7.53 -19.51
N ARG A 354 -5.97 7.92 -18.95
CA ARG A 354 -6.01 8.69 -17.69
C ARG A 354 -5.50 7.88 -16.51
N LEU A 355 -5.83 6.59 -16.42
CA LEU A 355 -5.29 5.69 -15.40
C LEU A 355 -3.75 5.64 -15.48
N ALA A 356 -3.22 5.40 -16.68
CA ALA A 356 -1.79 5.33 -16.98
C ALA A 356 -1.02 6.61 -16.60
N TRP A 357 -1.50 7.76 -17.07
CA TRP A 357 -0.71 8.99 -17.05
C TRP A 357 -1.05 9.96 -15.92
N GLN A 358 -2.20 9.80 -15.26
CA GLN A 358 -2.71 10.78 -14.28
C GLN A 358 -3.05 10.19 -12.91
N CYS A 359 -3.05 8.86 -12.75
CA CYS A 359 -3.55 8.21 -11.55
C CYS A 359 -2.49 7.41 -10.78
N ILE A 360 -1.44 6.88 -11.41
CA ILE A 360 -0.43 6.05 -10.75
C ILE A 360 0.83 6.84 -10.42
N TYR A 361 1.23 6.86 -9.15
CA TYR A 361 2.43 7.55 -8.68
C TYR A 361 3.24 6.69 -7.73
N GLY A 362 4.57 6.76 -7.83
CA GLY A 362 5.47 5.97 -6.99
C GLY A 362 6.82 6.64 -6.85
N THR A 363 7.46 6.44 -5.70
CA THR A 363 8.86 6.84 -5.54
C THR A 363 9.64 5.80 -4.77
N ASP A 364 10.94 5.73 -5.05
CA ASP A 364 11.88 4.93 -4.28
C ASP A 364 13.23 5.64 -4.18
N ALA A 365 13.86 5.53 -3.02
CA ALA A 365 15.14 6.16 -2.72
C ALA A 365 16.33 5.37 -3.28
N GLU A 366 16.14 4.14 -3.75
CA GLU A 366 17.16 3.33 -4.43
C GLU A 366 17.00 3.44 -5.96
N PRO A 367 18.00 3.95 -6.70
CA PRO A 367 17.90 4.13 -8.16
C PRO A 367 17.52 2.85 -8.92
N ARG A 368 18.06 1.70 -8.50
CA ARG A 368 17.77 0.41 -9.14
C ARG A 368 16.31 -0.02 -8.96
N ALA A 369 15.75 0.23 -7.77
CA ALA A 369 14.36 -0.08 -7.47
C ALA A 369 13.42 0.80 -8.30
N ALA A 370 13.65 2.12 -8.30
CA ALA A 370 12.88 3.06 -9.11
C ALA A 370 12.90 2.72 -10.62
N ARG A 371 14.07 2.35 -11.17
CA ARG A 371 14.18 1.87 -12.56
C ARG A 371 13.38 0.59 -12.80
N THR A 372 13.44 -0.34 -11.86
CA THR A 372 12.71 -1.62 -11.94
C THR A 372 11.20 -1.39 -11.90
N ALA A 373 10.72 -0.55 -10.98
CA ALA A 373 9.31 -0.17 -10.90
C ALA A 373 8.83 0.49 -12.19
N LYS A 374 9.61 1.41 -12.74
CA LYS A 374 9.23 2.08 -13.98
C LYS A 374 9.19 1.12 -15.16
N MET A 375 10.18 0.25 -15.27
CA MET A 375 10.19 -0.79 -16.30
C MET A 375 9.02 -1.75 -16.14
N ASN A 376 8.69 -2.13 -14.90
CA ASN A 376 7.52 -2.95 -14.62
C ASN A 376 6.23 -2.27 -15.08
N MET A 377 6.01 -1.00 -14.73
CA MET A 377 4.82 -0.27 -15.15
C MET A 377 4.69 -0.16 -16.67
N ILE A 378 5.81 0.04 -17.37
CA ILE A 378 5.83 0.00 -18.84
C ILE A 378 5.35 -1.36 -19.35
N MET A 379 5.88 -2.45 -18.80
CA MET A 379 5.59 -3.80 -19.29
C MET A 379 4.12 -4.21 -19.09
N HIS A 380 3.38 -3.57 -18.19
CA HIS A 380 1.99 -3.92 -17.84
C HIS A 380 0.93 -3.00 -18.47
N GLY A 381 1.29 -2.17 -19.46
CA GLY A 381 0.32 -1.36 -20.21
C GLY A 381 0.38 0.13 -19.96
N ASP A 382 1.59 0.61 -19.66
CA ASP A 382 1.96 2.02 -19.50
C ASP A 382 1.34 2.69 -18.26
N GLY A 383 2.19 3.07 -17.31
CA GLY A 383 1.84 3.82 -16.10
C GLY A 383 3.08 4.44 -15.43
N HIS A 384 4.10 4.65 -16.26
CA HIS A 384 5.47 4.84 -15.84
C HIS A 384 5.82 6.31 -15.56
N GLY A 385 4.99 7.23 -16.08
CA GLY A 385 5.19 8.68 -15.97
C GLY A 385 5.20 9.19 -14.52
N GLY A 386 4.47 8.54 -13.61
CA GLY A 386 4.43 8.89 -12.19
C GLY A 386 5.45 8.16 -11.30
N ILE A 387 6.38 7.40 -11.86
CA ILE A 387 7.41 6.67 -11.11
C ILE A 387 8.72 7.48 -11.08
N HIS A 388 9.22 7.76 -9.87
CA HIS A 388 10.34 8.67 -9.65
C HIS A 388 11.44 8.08 -8.75
N TYR A 389 12.69 8.45 -9.05
CA TYR A 389 13.82 8.22 -8.16
C TYR A 389 13.98 9.40 -7.18
N HIS A 390 13.58 9.18 -5.93
CA HIS A 390 13.61 10.19 -4.87
C HIS A 390 13.33 9.59 -3.49
N ASP A 391 13.77 10.27 -2.43
CA ASP A 391 13.35 9.99 -1.06
C ASP A 391 11.83 10.18 -0.91
N GLY A 392 11.14 9.09 -0.53
CA GLY A 392 9.69 9.04 -0.37
C GLY A 392 9.10 9.92 0.72
N LEU A 393 9.94 10.45 1.61
CA LEU A 393 9.55 11.40 2.65
C LEU A 393 9.46 12.84 2.12
N LEU A 394 9.90 13.11 0.89
CA LEU A 394 9.89 14.44 0.29
C LEU A 394 8.87 14.55 -0.84
N ASP A 395 8.37 15.77 -1.06
CA ASP A 395 7.48 16.06 -2.17
C ASP A 395 8.26 16.21 -3.48
N ILE A 396 7.83 15.51 -4.52
CA ILE A 396 8.50 15.46 -5.81
C ILE A 396 7.52 15.09 -6.92
N ASN A 397 7.64 15.68 -8.11
CA ASN A 397 6.94 15.24 -9.33
C ASN A 397 5.46 14.82 -9.14
N GLY A 398 4.63 15.73 -8.64
CA GLY A 398 3.20 15.44 -8.42
C GLY A 398 2.89 14.61 -7.18
N ILE A 399 3.89 14.09 -6.46
CA ILE A 399 3.73 13.47 -5.14
C ILE A 399 3.85 14.56 -4.07
N PHE A 400 2.71 15.04 -3.57
CA PHE A 400 2.64 16.02 -2.47
C PHE A 400 1.38 15.84 -1.62
N GLY A 401 1.37 16.53 -0.47
CA GLY A 401 0.30 16.43 0.52
C GLY A 401 -1.10 16.74 -0.02
N GLY A 402 -2.11 15.98 0.43
CA GLY A 402 -3.52 16.25 0.12
C GLY A 402 -3.95 15.95 -1.31
N ARG A 403 -3.21 15.13 -2.06
CA ARG A 403 -3.47 14.86 -3.48
C ARG A 403 -4.07 13.48 -3.78
N PHE A 404 -3.81 12.50 -2.91
CA PHE A 404 -4.08 11.09 -3.23
C PHE A 404 -5.37 10.57 -2.59
N ASP A 405 -6.05 9.69 -3.30
CA ASP A 405 -7.27 9.01 -2.83
C ASP A 405 -6.90 7.68 -2.16
N VAL A 406 -5.87 7.01 -2.68
CA VAL A 406 -5.36 5.73 -2.18
C VAL A 406 -3.84 5.78 -1.99
N VAL A 407 -3.35 5.31 -0.85
CA VAL A 407 -1.91 5.06 -0.62
C VAL A 407 -1.70 3.59 -0.23
N LEU A 408 -0.87 2.88 -0.97
CA LEU A 408 -0.53 1.47 -0.71
C LEU A 408 0.98 1.37 -0.60
N THR A 409 1.50 0.84 0.52
CA THR A 409 2.95 0.85 0.70
C THR A 409 3.46 -0.17 1.72
N ASN A 410 4.72 -0.58 1.53
CA ASN A 410 5.49 -1.36 2.49
C ASN A 410 6.82 -0.63 2.76
N PRO A 411 6.86 0.29 3.73
CA PRO A 411 8.05 1.09 4.01
C PRO A 411 9.18 0.23 4.59
N PRO A 412 10.45 0.66 4.49
CA PRO A 412 11.57 -0.09 5.04
C PRO A 412 11.48 -0.21 6.57
N PHE A 413 11.76 -1.41 7.10
CA PHE A 413 11.73 -1.69 8.54
C PHE A 413 13.11 -1.55 9.18
N GLY A 414 13.15 -1.04 10.41
CA GLY A 414 14.35 -1.10 11.27
C GLY A 414 15.47 -0.12 10.89
N SER A 415 15.33 0.60 9.78
CA SER A 415 16.15 1.78 9.47
C SER A 415 15.64 2.99 10.26
N ASN A 416 16.51 3.99 10.44
CA ASN A 416 16.13 5.23 11.10
C ASN A 416 16.35 6.42 10.16
N VAL A 417 15.41 7.37 10.22
CA VAL A 417 15.63 8.72 9.72
C VAL A 417 16.32 9.50 10.83
N GLY A 418 17.53 9.99 10.56
CA GLY A 418 18.35 10.76 11.49
C GLY A 418 18.31 12.27 11.21
N ARG A 419 18.81 13.09 12.14
CA ARG A 419 18.93 14.55 11.94
C ARG A 419 20.01 14.95 10.92
N ASP A 420 20.89 14.03 10.58
CA ASP A 420 21.92 14.15 9.56
C ASP A 420 21.36 14.12 8.14
N GLN A 421 20.23 13.43 7.93
CA GLN A 421 19.50 13.41 6.66
C GLN A 421 18.77 14.75 6.48
N LYS A 422 19.22 15.53 5.49
CA LYS A 422 18.78 16.92 5.26
C LYS A 422 18.16 17.06 3.89
N VAL A 423 17.18 17.95 3.78
CA VAL A 423 16.60 18.32 2.49
C VAL A 423 17.69 18.92 1.59
N GLY A 424 17.84 18.38 0.38
CA GLY A 424 18.89 18.75 -0.57
C GLY A 424 20.30 18.33 -0.16
N GLY A 425 20.44 17.35 0.73
CA GLY A 425 21.74 16.89 1.25
C GLY A 425 22.43 15.84 0.40
N SER A 426 21.68 15.16 -0.46
CA SER A 426 22.10 14.06 -1.33
C SER A 426 21.29 14.08 -2.64
N ASP A 427 21.62 13.19 -3.58
CA ASP A 427 20.89 13.12 -4.86
C ASP A 427 19.44 12.73 -4.62
N GLU A 428 19.15 11.71 -3.81
CA GLU A 428 17.80 11.26 -3.49
C GLU A 428 16.98 12.28 -2.69
N THR A 429 17.61 13.28 -2.07
CA THR A 429 16.93 14.35 -1.31
C THR A 429 16.94 15.70 -2.04
N ARG A 430 17.40 15.75 -3.29
CA ARG A 430 17.55 16.97 -4.10
C ARG A 430 16.22 17.69 -4.28
N VAL A 431 16.24 19.03 -4.26
CA VAL A 431 15.06 19.83 -4.62
C VAL A 431 15.30 20.43 -6.00
N PRO A 432 14.59 20.00 -7.05
CA PRO A 432 14.77 20.51 -8.41
C PRO A 432 14.56 22.02 -8.49
N LYS A 433 15.35 22.69 -9.33
CA LYS A 433 15.27 24.15 -9.55
C LYS A 433 15.27 24.53 -11.04
N ASP A 434 15.43 23.55 -11.92
CA ASP A 434 15.52 23.80 -13.35
C ASP A 434 14.16 24.25 -13.91
N GLU A 435 14.19 25.22 -14.82
CA GLU A 435 12.98 25.80 -15.40
C GLU A 435 12.17 24.76 -16.19
N ALA A 436 12.84 23.78 -16.80
CA ALA A 436 12.20 22.67 -17.48
C ALA A 436 11.36 21.82 -16.51
N TYR A 437 11.85 21.52 -15.31
CA TYR A 437 11.10 20.82 -14.27
C TYR A 437 9.89 21.64 -13.81
N LEU A 438 10.07 22.94 -13.57
CA LEU A 438 8.99 23.81 -13.13
C LEU A 438 7.90 23.93 -14.21
N ALA A 439 8.28 24.05 -15.48
CA ALA A 439 7.36 24.06 -16.62
C ALA A 439 6.56 22.75 -16.70
N ARG A 440 7.22 21.59 -16.63
CA ARG A 440 6.54 20.28 -16.64
C ARG A 440 5.53 20.13 -15.51
N CYS A 441 5.87 20.58 -14.30
CA CYS A 441 4.95 20.48 -13.15
C CYS A 441 3.73 21.40 -13.31
N ARG A 442 3.90 22.59 -13.92
CA ARG A 442 2.79 23.49 -14.25
C ARG A 442 1.91 22.92 -15.36
N GLU A 443 2.51 22.38 -16.42
CA GLU A 443 1.81 21.69 -17.52
C GLU A 443 1.06 20.46 -17.03
N GLY A 444 1.60 19.74 -16.04
CA GLY A 444 0.94 18.61 -15.37
C GLY A 444 -0.27 19.01 -14.53
N GLY A 445 -0.61 20.29 -14.43
CA GLY A 445 -1.83 20.78 -13.79
C GLY A 445 -1.86 20.58 -12.27
N TYR A 446 -0.69 20.61 -11.61
CA TYR A 446 -0.61 20.31 -10.17
C TYR A 446 -1.17 21.41 -9.27
N GLY A 447 -1.27 22.63 -9.78
CA GLY A 447 -1.95 23.75 -9.13
C GLY A 447 -1.19 24.38 -7.94
N PRO A 448 -1.83 25.32 -7.23
CA PRO A 448 -1.17 26.12 -6.18
C PRO A 448 -0.64 25.32 -5.00
N ALA A 449 -1.29 24.21 -4.64
CA ALA A 449 -0.86 23.35 -3.53
C ALA A 449 0.54 22.75 -3.77
N TRP A 450 0.85 22.43 -5.02
CA TRP A 450 2.19 21.99 -5.39
C TRP A 450 3.20 23.13 -5.31
N GLU A 451 2.86 24.33 -5.79
CA GLU A 451 3.76 25.48 -5.75
C GLU A 451 4.15 25.85 -4.31
N GLU A 452 3.19 25.84 -3.39
CA GLU A 452 3.42 26.08 -1.96
C GLU A 452 4.30 25.00 -1.32
N SER A 453 4.02 23.72 -1.60
CA SER A 453 4.85 22.59 -1.16
C SER A 453 6.29 22.72 -1.68
N HIS A 454 6.46 23.01 -2.98
CA HIS A 454 7.76 23.13 -3.60
C HIS A 454 8.56 24.32 -3.05
N GLN A 455 7.92 25.48 -2.85
CA GLN A 455 8.54 26.63 -2.19
C GLN A 455 8.97 26.30 -0.74
N SER A 456 8.14 25.56 -0.01
CA SER A 456 8.47 25.11 1.35
C SER A 456 9.69 24.18 1.37
N LEU A 457 9.81 23.27 0.40
CA LEU A 457 10.99 22.43 0.24
C LEU A 457 12.24 23.21 -0.15
N LEU A 458 12.12 24.21 -1.03
CA LEU A 458 13.24 25.10 -1.38
C LEU A 458 13.74 25.86 -0.15
N ALA A 459 12.84 26.38 0.68
CA ALA A 459 13.18 27.03 1.95
C ALA A 459 13.84 26.05 2.93
N ALA A 460 13.31 24.82 3.04
CA ALA A 460 13.88 23.78 3.89
C ALA A 460 15.29 23.36 3.44
N ALA A 461 15.51 23.23 2.14
CA ALA A 461 16.82 22.94 1.55
C ALA A 461 17.82 24.08 1.81
N ALA A 462 17.40 25.34 1.62
CA ALA A 462 18.23 26.51 1.90
C ALA A 462 18.63 26.58 3.38
N ALA A 463 17.71 26.23 4.29
CA ALA A 463 17.98 26.15 5.72
C ALA A 463 18.74 24.87 6.15
N ARG A 464 19.04 23.95 5.22
CA ARG A 464 19.61 22.63 5.49
C ARG A 464 18.83 21.88 6.59
N LYS A 465 17.51 22.00 6.55
CA LYS A 465 16.59 21.46 7.55
C LYS A 465 16.64 19.93 7.55
N PRO A 466 16.71 19.28 8.73
CA PRO A 466 16.56 17.83 8.81
C PRO A 466 15.20 17.37 8.27
N ILE A 467 15.16 16.24 7.56
CA ILE A 467 13.92 15.67 7.01
C ILE A 467 12.92 15.39 8.14
N LEU A 468 13.39 14.92 9.30
CA LEU A 468 12.56 14.71 10.49
C LEU A 468 11.74 15.94 10.92
N ASP A 469 12.29 17.14 10.74
CA ASP A 469 11.63 18.39 11.17
C ASP A 469 10.52 18.84 10.18
N LEU A 470 10.28 18.08 9.11
CA LEU A 470 9.11 18.21 8.23
C LEU A 470 7.86 17.51 8.78
N PHE A 471 8.02 16.61 9.76
CA PHE A 471 6.96 15.74 10.28
C PHE A 471 6.68 16.00 11.77
N GLU A 472 5.42 16.00 12.19
CA GLU A 472 5.00 16.18 13.59
C GLU A 472 5.68 15.15 14.51
N ILE A 473 5.74 13.88 14.11
CA ILE A 473 6.29 12.80 14.94
C ILE A 473 7.83 12.78 14.99
N GLY A 474 8.46 13.42 14.00
CA GLY A 474 9.92 13.54 13.85
C GLY A 474 10.51 14.82 14.43
N LYS A 475 9.72 15.91 14.47
CA LYS A 475 10.19 17.26 14.83
C LYS A 475 10.88 17.30 16.19
N GLY A 476 12.10 17.83 16.21
CA GLY A 476 12.91 17.98 17.42
C GLY A 476 13.47 16.67 17.99
N LYS A 477 13.30 15.53 17.31
CA LYS A 477 13.88 14.23 17.70
C LYS A 477 15.25 14.04 17.06
N LYS A 478 16.09 13.21 17.70
CA LYS A 478 17.43 12.86 17.19
C LYS A 478 17.37 11.86 16.03
N ASN A 479 16.50 10.87 16.16
CA ASN A 479 16.19 9.88 15.14
C ASN A 479 14.77 9.36 15.37
N ARG A 480 14.21 8.72 14.35
CA ARG A 480 12.98 7.93 14.44
C ARG A 480 13.07 6.73 13.47
N PRO A 481 12.48 5.58 13.82
CA PRO A 481 12.32 4.49 12.87
C PRO A 481 11.54 4.96 11.65
N THR A 482 12.03 4.59 10.48
CA THR A 482 11.55 5.08 9.18
C THR A 482 10.08 4.77 8.99
N GLU A 483 9.65 3.56 9.33
CA GLU A 483 8.25 3.12 9.19
C GLU A 483 7.27 4.00 9.99
N LEU A 484 7.71 4.62 11.09
CA LEU A 484 6.85 5.55 11.85
C LEU A 484 6.60 6.83 11.06
N ILE A 485 7.66 7.40 10.48
CA ILE A 485 7.56 8.62 9.65
C ILE A 485 6.68 8.34 8.43
N PHE A 486 6.77 7.14 7.86
CA PHE A 486 5.92 6.75 6.73
C PHE A 486 4.42 6.68 7.08
N VAL A 487 4.03 6.35 8.32
CA VAL A 487 2.62 6.45 8.75
C VAL A 487 2.14 7.89 8.60
N GLU A 488 2.93 8.87 9.05
CA GLU A 488 2.58 10.28 8.90
C GLU A 488 2.62 10.74 7.43
N ARG A 489 3.66 10.34 6.69
CA ARG A 489 3.80 10.65 5.26
C ARG A 489 2.57 10.22 4.47
N CYS A 490 2.13 8.98 4.65
CA CYS A 490 0.98 8.43 3.92
C CYS A 490 -0.31 9.17 4.26
N LEU A 491 -0.57 9.47 5.54
CA LEU A 491 -1.75 10.26 5.92
C LEU A 491 -1.68 11.70 5.39
N ASN A 492 -0.49 12.31 5.34
CA ASN A 492 -0.33 13.66 4.78
C ASN A 492 -0.57 13.68 3.26
N LEU A 493 -0.15 12.64 2.54
CA LEU A 493 -0.40 12.48 1.09
C LEU A 493 -1.89 12.35 0.73
N LEU A 494 -2.69 11.75 1.61
CA LEU A 494 -4.12 11.55 1.37
C LEU A 494 -4.94 12.84 1.41
N LYS A 495 -5.93 12.95 0.51
CA LYS A 495 -7.07 13.88 0.64
C LYS A 495 -7.90 13.54 1.87
N PRO A 496 -8.69 14.49 2.43
CA PRO A 496 -9.73 14.16 3.40
C PRO A 496 -10.64 13.04 2.86
N GLY A 497 -10.87 12.00 3.67
CA GLY A 497 -11.62 10.80 3.24
C GLY A 497 -10.83 9.77 2.42
N GLY A 498 -9.62 10.08 1.97
CA GLY A 498 -8.72 9.14 1.30
C GLY A 498 -8.30 7.98 2.22
N ARG A 499 -7.90 6.85 1.64
CA ARG A 499 -7.61 5.60 2.36
C ARG A 499 -6.22 5.06 2.07
N MET A 500 -5.62 4.40 3.05
CA MET A 500 -4.32 3.78 2.91
C MET A 500 -4.28 2.36 3.43
N GLY A 501 -3.37 1.57 2.87
CA GLY A 501 -2.95 0.27 3.36
C GLY A 501 -1.44 0.29 3.53
N ILE A 502 -0.96 0.05 4.75
CA ILE A 502 0.46 0.08 5.09
C ILE A 502 0.85 -1.21 5.81
N VAL A 503 1.98 -1.78 5.41
CA VAL A 503 2.60 -2.89 6.14
C VAL A 503 3.44 -2.30 7.27
N LEU A 504 3.21 -2.75 8.50
CA LEU A 504 3.95 -2.30 9.69
C LEU A 504 4.41 -3.48 10.54
N PRO A 505 5.52 -3.35 11.29
CA PRO A 505 5.88 -4.30 12.34
C PRO A 505 4.75 -4.46 13.37
N ASP A 506 4.47 -5.69 13.81
CA ASP A 506 3.46 -5.98 14.87
C ASP A 506 3.75 -5.17 16.15
N GLY A 507 5.03 -4.95 16.44
CA GLY A 507 5.50 -4.11 17.55
C GLY A 507 4.88 -2.72 17.58
N ASN A 508 4.60 -2.12 16.42
CA ASN A 508 4.03 -0.78 16.32
C ASN A 508 2.59 -0.74 16.84
N LEU A 509 1.89 -1.88 16.78
CA LEU A 509 0.49 -2.01 17.18
C LEU A 509 0.34 -2.45 18.64
N ASN A 510 1.23 -3.29 19.14
CA ASN A 510 1.08 -3.90 20.46
C ASN A 510 1.98 -3.30 21.56
N ASN A 511 3.12 -2.68 21.21
CA ASN A 511 4.08 -2.22 22.21
C ASN A 511 3.55 -0.99 22.96
N PRO A 512 3.47 -1.01 24.32
CA PRO A 512 3.03 0.14 25.11
C PRO A 512 3.87 1.40 24.89
N SER A 513 5.18 1.26 24.62
CA SER A 513 6.08 2.39 24.33
C SER A 513 5.73 3.15 23.05
N LEU A 514 4.92 2.56 22.17
CA LEU A 514 4.43 3.16 20.92
C LEU A 514 2.94 3.56 21.02
N ALA A 515 2.36 3.60 22.21
CA ALA A 515 0.97 4.05 22.41
C ALA A 515 0.73 5.48 21.90
N TRP A 516 1.77 6.34 21.94
CA TRP A 516 1.71 7.69 21.40
C TRP A 516 1.45 7.70 19.88
N LEU A 517 2.06 6.79 19.11
CA LEU A 517 1.85 6.66 17.66
C LEU A 517 0.39 6.29 17.35
N ARG A 518 -0.16 5.31 18.07
CA ARG A 518 -1.57 4.90 17.89
C ARG A 518 -2.52 6.05 18.20
N ARG A 519 -2.27 6.78 19.29
CA ARG A 519 -3.00 8.01 19.63
C ARG A 519 -2.89 9.09 18.54
N TRP A 520 -1.75 9.21 17.87
CA TRP A 520 -1.63 10.15 16.74
C TRP A 520 -2.53 9.75 15.59
N ALA A 521 -2.45 8.49 15.17
CA ALA A 521 -3.26 7.98 14.07
C ALA A 521 -4.75 8.10 14.40
N GLU A 522 -5.16 7.75 15.63
CA GLU A 522 -6.54 7.91 16.13
C GLU A 522 -7.06 9.35 16.10
N GLY A 523 -6.17 10.35 16.11
CA GLY A 523 -6.53 11.77 16.01
C GLY A 523 -6.50 12.34 14.59
N LYS A 524 -6.19 11.54 13.58
CA LYS A 524 -6.05 11.98 12.17
C LYS A 524 -6.84 11.11 11.20
N ALA A 525 -7.12 9.86 11.56
CA ALA A 525 -7.70 8.86 10.68
C ALA A 525 -8.54 7.82 11.45
N LYS A 526 -9.53 7.24 10.76
CA LYS A 526 -10.24 6.05 11.21
C LYS A 526 -9.47 4.79 10.84
N LEU A 527 -9.36 3.86 11.76
CA LEU A 527 -8.82 2.52 11.50
C LEU A 527 -9.90 1.65 10.83
N LEU A 528 -9.68 1.25 9.59
CA LEU A 528 -10.62 0.41 8.84
C LEU A 528 -10.43 -1.07 9.18
N ALA A 529 -9.18 -1.52 9.12
CA ALA A 529 -8.84 -2.92 9.34
C ALA A 529 -7.41 -3.09 9.88
N VAL A 530 -7.21 -4.14 10.68
CA VAL A 530 -5.88 -4.64 11.08
C VAL A 530 -5.83 -6.15 10.84
N VAL A 531 -4.90 -6.58 10.00
CA VAL A 531 -4.69 -8.00 9.68
C VAL A 531 -3.29 -8.40 10.14
N SER A 532 -3.18 -9.20 11.20
CA SER A 532 -1.90 -9.67 11.73
C SER A 532 -1.42 -10.87 10.93
N LEU A 533 -0.29 -10.74 10.23
CA LEU A 533 0.23 -11.77 9.35
C LEU A 533 0.96 -12.87 10.14
N PRO A 534 1.01 -14.12 9.64
CA PRO A 534 1.88 -15.15 10.17
C PRO A 534 3.35 -14.72 10.17
N GLU A 535 4.13 -15.16 11.16
CA GLU A 535 5.57 -14.83 11.27
C GLU A 535 6.37 -15.28 10.04
N ALA A 536 5.95 -16.37 9.39
CA ALA A 536 6.62 -16.92 8.22
C ALA A 536 6.51 -16.05 6.94
N THR A 537 5.60 -15.06 6.92
CA THR A 537 5.19 -14.34 5.69
C THR A 537 6.35 -13.65 4.97
N PHE A 538 7.30 -13.07 5.72
CA PHE A 538 8.47 -12.38 5.16
C PHE A 538 9.79 -13.13 5.41
N ARG A 539 9.72 -14.37 5.91
CA ARG A 539 10.91 -15.15 6.32
C ARG A 539 11.81 -15.48 5.15
N SER A 540 11.25 -15.70 3.96
CA SER A 540 11.99 -15.93 2.72
C SER A 540 12.84 -14.74 2.27
N SER A 541 12.54 -13.54 2.79
CA SER A 541 13.33 -12.33 2.55
C SER A 541 14.32 -12.06 3.68
N ASN A 542 14.60 -13.04 4.54
CA ASN A 542 15.42 -12.91 5.77
C ASN A 542 14.86 -11.93 6.81
N ALA A 543 13.59 -11.54 6.73
CA ALA A 543 12.95 -10.76 7.78
C ALA A 543 12.51 -11.69 8.93
N THR A 544 12.86 -11.33 10.16
CA THR A 544 12.46 -12.03 11.39
C THR A 544 11.33 -11.34 12.13
N VAL A 545 10.94 -10.14 11.69
CA VAL A 545 9.95 -9.31 12.35
C VAL A 545 8.56 -9.68 11.84
N LYS A 546 7.68 -10.09 12.75
CA LYS A 546 6.25 -10.29 12.45
C LYS A 546 5.62 -8.96 12.04
N ALA A 547 4.81 -8.97 10.99
CA ALA A 547 4.20 -7.78 10.40
C ALA A 547 2.67 -7.86 10.41
N SER A 548 2.03 -6.70 10.33
CA SER A 548 0.60 -6.51 10.21
C SER A 548 0.28 -5.60 9.03
N LEU A 549 -0.86 -5.86 8.38
CA LEU A 549 -1.46 -4.97 7.40
C LEU A 549 -2.41 -4.03 8.13
N VAL A 550 -2.20 -2.73 7.97
CA VAL A 550 -2.98 -1.69 8.65
C VAL A 550 -3.66 -0.83 7.62
N PHE A 551 -4.98 -0.73 7.71
CA PHE A 551 -5.79 0.04 6.79
C PHE A 551 -6.42 1.22 7.52
N LEU A 552 -6.16 2.43 7.03
CA LEU A 552 -6.61 3.69 7.64
C LEU A 552 -7.36 4.52 6.60
N ARG A 553 -8.35 5.29 7.05
CA ARG A 553 -9.00 6.34 6.24
C ARG A 553 -8.79 7.68 6.91
N LYS A 554 -8.16 8.62 6.22
CA LYS A 554 -8.01 9.99 6.72
C LYS A 554 -9.39 10.57 7.03
N PHE A 555 -9.51 11.29 8.14
CA PHE A 555 -10.77 11.93 8.47
C PHE A 555 -11.25 12.81 7.31
N THR A 556 -12.55 12.76 7.06
CA THR A 556 -13.21 13.84 6.32
C THR A 556 -13.17 15.12 7.16
N GLU A 557 -13.43 16.27 6.54
CA GLU A 557 -13.47 17.54 7.27
C GLU A 557 -14.51 17.52 8.41
N ALA A 558 -15.66 16.91 8.15
CA ALA A 558 -16.72 16.73 9.16
C ALA A 558 -16.27 15.84 10.33
N GLU A 559 -15.60 14.72 10.05
CA GLU A 559 -15.07 13.82 11.09
C GLU A 559 -13.97 14.47 11.90
N ALA A 560 -13.08 15.25 11.26
CA ALA A 560 -12.06 16.01 11.97
C ALA A 560 -12.69 17.02 12.93
N ALA A 561 -13.70 17.77 12.48
CA ALA A 561 -14.44 18.71 13.34
C ALA A 561 -15.16 18.00 14.50
N GLN A 562 -15.79 16.85 14.24
CA GLN A 562 -16.43 16.03 15.29
C GLN A 562 -15.42 15.52 16.32
N TRP A 563 -14.25 15.08 15.87
CA TRP A 563 -13.20 14.60 16.75
C TRP A 563 -12.64 15.73 17.63
N GLU A 564 -12.42 16.93 17.05
CA GLU A 564 -12.03 18.12 17.82
C GLU A 564 -13.10 18.53 18.84
N ALA A 565 -14.38 18.48 18.47
CA ALA A 565 -15.49 18.77 19.38
C ALA A 565 -15.53 17.77 20.54
N ALA A 566 -15.32 16.47 20.27
CA ALA A 566 -15.23 15.44 21.29
C ALA A 566 -14.05 15.69 22.26
N TRP A 567 -12.91 16.15 21.73
CA TRP A 567 -11.73 16.50 22.54
C TRP A 567 -12.00 17.72 23.43
N ALA A 568 -12.57 18.79 22.88
CA ALA A 568 -12.93 19.99 23.64
C ALA A 568 -13.97 19.68 24.75
N GLN A 569 -14.95 18.84 24.45
CA GLN A 569 -15.95 18.42 25.40
C GLN A 569 -15.38 17.53 26.52
N ALA A 570 -14.45 16.63 26.20
CA ALA A 570 -13.77 15.82 27.21
C ALA A 570 -13.03 16.72 28.22
N HIS A 571 -12.35 17.77 27.76
CA HIS A 571 -11.75 18.77 28.63
C HIS A 571 -12.79 19.50 29.50
N ALA A 572 -13.89 19.96 28.90
CA ALA A 572 -14.96 20.65 29.62
C ALA A 572 -15.57 19.79 30.75
N GLU A 573 -15.61 18.46 30.58
CA GLU A 573 -16.16 17.52 31.56
C GLU A 573 -15.16 17.11 32.64
N LEU A 574 -13.87 17.00 32.30
CA LEU A 574 -12.87 16.34 33.16
C LEU A 574 -11.92 17.31 33.86
N ASP A 575 -11.61 18.47 33.27
CA ASP A 575 -10.56 19.37 33.77
C ASP A 575 -10.77 19.73 35.24
N ALA A 576 -11.99 20.17 35.61
CA ALA A 576 -12.33 20.58 36.98
C ALA A 576 -12.07 19.49 38.03
N ARG A 577 -12.38 18.23 37.71
CA ARG A 577 -12.17 17.09 38.61
C ARG A 577 -10.69 16.82 38.85
N PHE A 578 -9.86 16.93 37.81
CA PHE A 578 -8.42 16.72 37.96
C PHE A 578 -7.73 17.92 38.59
N ASP A 579 -8.21 19.14 38.33
CA ASP A 579 -7.73 20.36 39.00
C ASP A 579 -7.99 20.32 40.50
N GLN A 580 -9.14 19.79 40.93
CA GLN A 580 -9.40 19.54 42.34
C GLN A 580 -8.35 18.58 42.96
N GLN A 581 -8.00 17.49 42.27
CA GLN A 581 -6.95 16.57 42.77
C GLN A 581 -5.58 17.25 42.85
N ARG A 582 -5.26 18.14 41.91
CA ARG A 582 -4.03 18.94 41.95
C ARG A 582 -4.07 19.91 43.14
N ASP A 583 -5.19 20.56 43.39
CA ASP A 583 -5.37 21.47 44.53
C ASP A 583 -5.27 20.74 45.88
N GLU A 584 -5.85 19.54 45.99
CA GLU A 584 -5.71 18.68 47.17
C GLU A 584 -4.25 18.25 47.40
N ALA A 585 -3.55 17.83 46.34
CA ALA A 585 -2.13 17.50 46.41
C ALA A 585 -1.28 18.72 46.78
N HIS A 586 -1.58 19.89 46.21
CA HIS A 586 -0.92 21.15 46.54
C HIS A 586 -1.11 21.49 48.01
N ALA A 587 -2.35 21.48 48.52
CA ALA A 587 -2.68 21.80 49.90
C ALA A 587 -1.97 20.86 50.91
N ALA A 588 -1.86 19.57 50.58
CA ALA A 588 -1.19 18.59 51.44
C ALA A 588 0.34 18.79 51.52
N TYR A 589 0.98 19.28 50.46
CA TYR A 589 2.45 19.39 50.39
C TYR A 589 2.97 20.81 50.60
N ALA A 590 2.21 21.85 50.24
CA ALA A 590 2.64 23.25 50.31
C ALA A 590 3.21 23.66 51.68
N PRO A 591 2.51 23.46 52.83
CA PRO A 591 3.05 23.86 54.14
C PRO A 591 4.33 23.09 54.48
N ARG A 592 4.35 21.79 54.17
CA ARG A 592 5.49 20.89 54.42
C ARG A 592 6.73 21.27 53.61
N ILE A 593 6.56 21.66 52.35
CA ILE A 593 7.67 22.15 51.49
C ILE A 593 8.17 23.51 51.98
N VAL A 594 7.27 24.36 52.47
CA VAL A 594 7.58 25.70 52.97
C VAL A 594 8.38 25.65 54.28
N CYS A 595 8.14 24.71 55.18
CA CYS A 595 8.93 24.59 56.41
C CYS A 595 10.00 23.47 56.36
N GLY A 596 9.94 22.56 55.39
CA GLY A 596 10.82 21.38 55.33
C GLY A 596 10.50 20.33 56.40
N ASP A 597 9.24 20.27 56.86
CA ASP A 597 8.79 19.47 58.01
C ASP A 597 9.66 19.71 59.27
N ASP A 598 10.01 20.97 59.53
CA ASP A 598 10.85 21.37 60.65
C ASP A 598 10.16 22.42 61.53
N ALA A 599 10.04 22.11 62.82
CA ALA A 599 9.27 22.92 63.76
C ALA A 599 9.92 24.29 64.02
N GLU A 600 11.24 24.37 64.01
CA GLU A 600 11.95 25.64 64.23
C GLU A 600 11.83 26.56 63.01
N VAL A 601 11.91 25.99 61.81
CA VAL A 601 11.62 26.74 60.58
C VAL A 601 10.17 27.24 60.58
N GLN A 602 9.20 26.40 60.97
CA GLN A 602 7.80 26.80 61.04
C GLN A 602 7.61 27.98 62.00
N ARG A 603 8.20 27.93 63.21
CA ARG A 603 8.16 29.01 64.19
C ARG A 603 8.67 30.34 63.62
N LEU A 604 9.85 30.31 62.98
CA LEU A 604 10.47 31.50 62.37
C LEU A 604 9.61 32.07 61.22
N LEU A 605 8.94 31.21 60.45
CA LEU A 605 8.04 31.63 59.38
C LEU A 605 6.75 32.25 59.92
N ASP A 606 6.19 31.74 61.02
CA ASP A 606 5.00 32.30 61.67
C ASP A 606 5.30 33.69 62.26
N GLU A 607 6.48 33.87 62.87
CA GLU A 607 6.97 35.17 63.36
C GLU A 607 7.16 36.18 62.22
N LEU A 608 7.68 35.73 61.06
CA LEU A 608 7.80 36.57 59.86
C LEU A 608 6.44 36.92 59.26
N ALA A 609 5.50 35.97 59.26
CA ALA A 609 4.14 36.18 58.77
C ALA A 609 3.40 37.26 59.58
N ALA A 610 3.60 37.29 60.90
CA ALA A 610 3.07 38.34 61.78
C ALA A 610 3.64 39.75 61.45
N LEU A 611 4.81 39.82 60.82
CA LEU A 611 5.44 41.05 60.35
C LEU A 611 5.09 41.40 58.89
N GLY A 612 4.21 40.63 58.25
CA GLY A 612 3.75 40.85 56.87
C GLY A 612 4.63 40.23 55.78
N ILE A 613 5.61 39.39 56.14
CA ILE A 613 6.46 38.67 55.19
C ILE A 613 6.15 37.18 55.27
N GLN A 614 5.72 36.59 54.16
CA GLN A 614 5.37 35.18 54.11
C GLN A 614 6.25 34.43 53.10
N ARG A 615 6.54 33.16 53.40
CA ARG A 615 7.11 32.24 52.41
C ARG A 615 5.99 31.33 51.94
N THR A 616 5.65 31.39 50.66
CA THR A 616 4.52 30.63 50.11
C THR A 616 4.94 29.81 48.90
N LEU A 617 4.43 28.59 48.81
CA LEU A 617 4.41 27.86 47.55
C LEU A 617 3.19 28.36 46.76
N LEU A 618 3.41 29.11 45.69
CA LEU A 618 2.32 29.62 44.85
C LEU A 618 1.54 28.46 44.22
N ARG A 619 0.23 28.64 43.99
CA ARG A 619 -0.62 27.65 43.31
C ARG A 619 0.03 27.23 41.98
N TRP A 620 -0.07 25.95 41.68
CA TRP A 620 0.37 25.39 40.40
C TRP A 620 -0.37 26.07 39.23
N GLN A 621 0.21 25.97 38.03
CA GLN A 621 -0.35 26.53 36.80
C GLN A 621 -0.36 25.47 35.70
N HIS A 622 -1.25 25.60 34.73
CA HIS A 622 -1.16 24.81 33.50
C HIS A 622 -0.02 25.33 32.63
N GLY A 623 0.88 24.45 32.26
CA GLY A 623 1.85 24.68 31.20
C GLY A 623 1.22 24.57 29.82
N GLU A 624 2.04 24.83 28.80
CA GLU A 624 1.67 24.61 27.40
C GLU A 624 1.67 23.11 27.10
N ALA A 625 0.55 22.60 26.58
CA ALA A 625 0.50 21.22 26.10
C ALA A 625 1.37 21.11 24.82
N PRO A 626 2.14 20.03 24.64
CA PRO A 626 2.84 19.83 23.39
C PRO A 626 1.84 19.70 22.25
N ALA A 627 2.21 20.17 21.06
CA ALA A 627 1.41 19.96 19.84
C ALA A 627 1.12 18.47 19.60
N TYR A 628 2.08 17.62 19.98
CA TYR A 628 1.98 16.17 19.87
C TYR A 628 2.94 15.45 20.84
N PRO A 629 2.55 14.30 21.46
CA PRO A 629 1.21 13.71 21.52
C PRO A 629 0.19 14.56 22.25
N ARG A 630 -1.08 14.50 21.83
CA ARG A 630 -2.16 15.16 22.55
C ARG A 630 -2.29 14.57 23.94
N GLN A 631 -2.25 15.46 24.92
CA GLN A 631 -2.27 15.14 26.33
C GLN A 631 -2.87 16.30 27.12
N ALA A 632 -3.19 16.04 28.39
CA ALA A 632 -3.58 17.10 29.31
C ALA A 632 -2.48 18.17 29.42
N ARG A 633 -2.87 19.41 29.74
CA ARG A 633 -1.91 20.48 30.00
C ARG A 633 -1.04 20.10 31.21
N PRO A 634 0.29 20.08 31.08
CA PRO A 634 1.16 19.63 32.16
C PRO A 634 1.08 20.60 33.33
N THR A 635 1.14 20.06 34.54
CA THR A 635 1.12 20.86 35.77
C THR A 635 2.51 21.44 36.03
N VAL A 636 2.60 22.77 36.13
CA VAL A 636 3.84 23.51 36.41
C VAL A 636 3.79 24.07 37.82
N GLN A 637 4.85 23.82 38.58
CA GLN A 637 4.98 24.27 39.96
C GLN A 637 6.32 25.00 40.17
N ASN A 638 6.22 26.28 40.50
CA ASN A 638 7.36 27.10 40.88
C ASN A 638 7.83 26.76 42.29
N LYS A 639 9.10 27.06 42.60
CA LYS A 639 9.66 26.92 43.95
C LYS A 639 8.98 27.90 44.93
N PRO A 640 9.04 27.64 46.26
CA PRO A 640 8.56 28.59 47.25
C PRO A 640 9.23 29.95 47.10
N ALA A 641 8.43 31.01 47.20
CA ALA A 641 8.88 32.39 47.07
C ALA A 641 8.47 33.20 48.31
N TRP A 642 9.23 34.24 48.60
CA TRP A 642 8.87 35.24 49.59
C TRP A 642 7.84 36.20 48.99
N THR A 643 6.76 36.49 49.73
CA THR A 643 5.68 37.39 49.36
C THR A 643 5.39 38.35 50.53
N GLY A 644 4.80 39.50 50.22
CA GLY A 644 4.53 40.56 51.20
C GLY A 644 5.69 41.53 51.45
N GLU A 645 5.39 42.65 52.11
CA GLU A 645 6.34 43.67 52.55
C GLU A 645 6.19 43.92 54.05
N ALA A 646 7.30 44.17 54.74
CA ALA A 646 7.25 44.52 56.17
C ALA A 646 6.39 45.77 56.38
N ALA A 647 5.51 45.73 57.40
CA ALA A 647 4.64 46.86 57.74
C ALA A 647 5.43 48.17 57.89
N LYS A 648 4.98 49.23 57.18
CA LYS A 648 5.73 50.49 56.97
C LYS A 648 5.82 51.38 58.21
N GLU A 649 5.17 51.04 59.31
CA GLU A 649 4.89 51.99 60.39
C GLU A 649 6.05 52.24 61.37
N HIS A 650 7.07 51.37 61.45
CA HIS A 650 8.23 51.59 62.35
C HIS A 650 9.57 51.08 61.79
N LYS A 651 10.61 51.92 61.80
CA LYS A 651 11.98 51.60 61.33
C LYS A 651 12.60 50.39 62.05
N GLU A 652 12.23 50.18 63.32
CA GLU A 652 12.67 49.05 64.14
C GLU A 652 12.06 47.71 63.67
N HIS A 653 10.80 47.70 63.22
CA HIS A 653 10.12 46.50 62.72
C HIS A 653 10.75 46.00 61.41
N LYS A 654 11.21 46.93 60.55
CA LYS A 654 11.94 46.59 59.31
C LYS A 654 13.29 45.94 59.58
N LYS A 655 14.00 46.38 60.64
CA LYS A 655 15.28 45.81 61.06
C LYS A 655 15.09 44.42 61.70
N ALA A 656 14.06 44.28 62.55
CA ALA A 656 13.69 43.00 63.16
C ALA A 656 13.27 41.97 62.10
N ALA A 657 12.43 42.35 61.13
CA ALA A 657 12.01 41.49 60.02
C ALA A 657 13.20 41.03 59.15
N ALA A 658 14.19 41.89 58.92
CA ALA A 658 15.39 41.53 58.15
C ALA A 658 16.27 40.51 58.89
N GLU A 659 16.44 40.66 60.21
CA GLU A 659 17.22 39.72 61.01
C GLU A 659 16.50 38.37 61.17
N LEU A 660 15.19 38.38 61.44
CA LEU A 660 14.35 37.18 61.45
C LEU A 660 14.38 36.44 60.11
N LYS A 661 14.32 37.18 58.99
CA LYS A 661 14.42 36.59 57.64
C LYS A 661 15.77 35.93 57.42
N LYS A 662 16.86 36.53 57.88
CA LYS A 662 18.20 35.94 57.81
C LYS A 662 18.30 34.65 58.63
N GLN A 663 17.71 34.62 59.82
CA GLN A 663 17.62 33.42 60.66
C GLN A 663 16.78 32.33 59.97
N ALA A 664 15.63 32.69 59.41
CA ALA A 664 14.78 31.79 58.64
C ALA A 664 15.49 31.24 57.40
N ASP A 665 16.21 32.06 56.64
CA ASP A 665 16.99 31.61 55.47
C ASP A 665 18.11 30.63 55.86
N ALA A 666 18.77 30.84 57.00
CA ALA A 666 19.77 29.90 57.53
C ALA A 666 19.15 28.56 57.97
N ALA A 667 18.02 28.60 58.68
CA ALA A 667 17.29 27.40 59.08
C ALA A 667 16.73 26.65 57.86
N LEU A 668 16.22 27.38 56.86
CA LEU A 668 15.77 26.84 55.57
C LEU A 668 16.90 26.15 54.80
N ALA A 669 18.13 26.67 54.87
CA ALA A 669 19.29 26.04 54.26
C ALA A 669 19.59 24.67 54.88
N ALA A 670 19.41 24.52 56.21
CA ALA A 670 19.61 23.25 56.91
C ALA A 670 18.57 22.17 56.52
N VAL A 671 17.34 22.58 56.19
CA VAL A 671 16.25 21.66 55.81
C VAL A 671 16.06 21.53 54.30
N ARG A 672 16.88 22.23 53.50
CA ARG A 672 16.75 22.30 52.04
C ARG A 672 16.61 20.94 51.37
N LYS A 673 17.41 19.94 51.78
CA LYS A 673 17.35 18.59 51.22
C LYS A 673 15.99 17.92 51.45
N ARG A 674 15.39 18.12 52.63
CA ARG A 674 14.04 17.61 52.96
C ARG A 674 12.97 18.34 52.13
N SER A 675 13.03 19.66 52.05
CA SER A 675 12.12 20.48 51.23
C SER A 675 12.20 20.12 49.74
N ASP A 676 13.40 19.95 49.18
CA ASP A 676 13.61 19.54 47.77
C ASP A 676 13.08 18.11 47.50
N ALA A 677 13.16 17.20 48.48
CA ALA A 677 12.57 15.86 48.39
C ALA A 677 11.04 15.91 48.34
N LEU A 678 10.40 16.63 49.27
CA LEU A 678 8.94 16.84 49.29
C LEU A 678 8.44 17.53 48.01
N PHE A 679 9.21 18.48 47.48
CA PHE A 679 8.91 19.14 46.22
C PHE A 679 8.99 18.19 45.02
N SER A 680 9.95 17.25 45.04
CA SER A 680 10.07 16.21 44.04
C SER A 680 8.92 15.19 44.11
N GLU A 681 8.47 14.84 45.32
CA GLU A 681 7.28 13.99 45.53
C GLU A 681 6.00 14.67 45.01
N LEU A 682 5.80 15.96 45.31
CA LEU A 682 4.66 16.71 44.79
C LEU A 682 4.67 16.74 43.25
N LYS A 683 5.84 16.97 42.63
CA LYS A 683 5.98 16.90 41.17
C LYS A 683 5.67 15.52 40.61
N ALA A 684 6.08 14.45 41.30
CA ALA A 684 5.73 13.09 40.90
C ALA A 684 4.22 12.83 40.99
N LYS A 685 3.55 13.34 42.04
CA LYS A 685 2.09 13.28 42.17
C LYS A 685 1.38 14.04 41.05
N TYR A 686 1.79 15.27 40.75
CA TYR A 686 1.24 16.01 39.61
C TYR A 686 1.40 15.27 38.29
N LYS A 687 2.57 14.67 38.04
CA LYS A 687 2.80 13.87 36.85
C LYS A 687 1.84 12.68 36.75
N ALA A 688 1.61 11.97 37.86
CA ALA A 688 0.64 10.87 37.90
C ALA A 688 -0.80 11.35 37.64
N ILE A 689 -1.19 12.51 38.20
CA ILE A 689 -2.49 13.15 37.92
C ILE A 689 -2.60 13.52 36.44
N ASP A 690 -1.57 14.09 35.83
CA ASP A 690 -1.56 14.48 34.41
C ASP A 690 -1.64 13.26 33.47
N GLU A 691 -0.97 12.16 33.82
CA GLU A 691 -1.06 10.88 33.10
C GLU A 691 -2.47 10.28 33.20
N ALA A 692 -3.07 10.28 34.39
CA ALA A 692 -4.44 9.81 34.62
C ALA A 692 -5.47 10.70 33.91
N HIS A 693 -5.27 12.02 33.95
CA HIS A 693 -6.10 12.99 33.23
C HIS A 693 -6.05 12.76 31.72
N THR A 694 -4.84 12.60 31.18
CA THR A 694 -4.65 12.27 29.76
C THR A 694 -5.35 10.97 29.39
N ALA A 695 -5.23 9.92 30.21
CA ALA A 695 -5.92 8.64 29.96
C ALA A 695 -7.45 8.80 29.97
N ALA A 696 -8.00 9.58 30.90
CA ALA A 696 -9.43 9.85 30.99
C ALA A 696 -9.95 10.66 29.79
N LEU A 697 -9.21 11.69 29.34
CA LEU A 697 -9.54 12.45 28.14
C LEU A 697 -9.65 11.55 26.91
N TRP A 698 -8.64 10.70 26.68
CA TRP A 698 -8.63 9.74 25.58
C TRP A 698 -9.78 8.73 25.66
N ALA A 699 -10.07 8.20 26.85
CA ALA A 699 -11.21 7.31 27.04
C ALA A 699 -12.52 8.00 26.66
N ARG A 700 -12.70 9.26 27.10
CA ARG A 700 -13.91 10.02 26.82
C ARG A 700 -14.08 10.39 25.34
N VAL A 701 -12.98 10.73 24.66
CA VAL A 701 -13.00 10.98 23.22
C VAL A 701 -13.38 9.72 22.45
N ARG A 702 -12.86 8.54 22.83
CA ARG A 702 -13.23 7.27 22.18
C ARG A 702 -14.70 6.91 22.39
N GLU A 703 -15.27 7.22 23.55
CA GLU A 703 -16.72 7.04 23.78
C GLU A 703 -17.58 7.93 22.88
N ARG A 704 -17.11 9.16 22.62
CA ARG A 704 -17.85 10.15 21.82
C ARG A 704 -17.63 10.01 20.32
N PHE A 705 -16.49 9.47 19.94
CA PHE A 705 -16.07 9.26 18.55
C PHE A 705 -15.75 7.76 18.35
N ASP A 706 -16.75 6.92 18.60
CA ASP A 706 -16.62 5.47 18.45
C ASP A 706 -16.90 5.05 17.01
N TYR A 707 -16.20 4.01 16.57
CA TYR A 707 -16.43 3.37 15.27
C TYR A 707 -15.88 1.93 15.30
N PRO A 708 -16.54 0.98 14.64
CA PRO A 708 -16.08 -0.39 14.63
C PRO A 708 -14.86 -0.56 13.72
N VAL A 709 -14.00 -1.51 14.08
CA VAL A 709 -12.74 -1.82 13.38
C VAL A 709 -12.72 -3.31 13.06
N PHE A 710 -12.39 -3.65 11.81
CA PHE A 710 -12.20 -5.04 11.41
C PHE A 710 -10.82 -5.53 11.87
N VAL A 711 -10.76 -6.63 12.62
CA VAL A 711 -9.48 -7.21 13.08
C VAL A 711 -9.45 -8.69 12.76
N ALA A 712 -8.36 -9.15 12.16
CA ALA A 712 -8.19 -10.55 11.78
C ALA A 712 -6.73 -11.01 11.93
N ALA A 713 -6.56 -12.32 12.07
CA ALA A 713 -5.25 -12.98 12.18
C ALA A 713 -5.29 -14.31 11.39
N PRO A 714 -5.08 -14.29 10.07
CA PRO A 714 -5.06 -15.50 9.25
C PRO A 714 -3.94 -16.45 9.71
N LYS A 715 -4.18 -17.75 9.59
CA LYS A 715 -3.17 -18.79 9.85
C LYS A 715 -2.22 -18.93 8.66
N SER A 716 -2.74 -18.71 7.46
CA SER A 716 -2.00 -18.86 6.20
C SER A 716 -2.30 -17.72 5.23
N VAL A 717 -1.29 -17.28 4.48
CA VAL A 717 -1.40 -16.11 3.58
C VAL A 717 -0.81 -16.36 2.19
N GLY A 718 -0.88 -17.61 1.73
CA GLY A 718 -0.49 -17.98 0.37
C GLY A 718 1.02 -17.96 0.10
N ILE A 719 1.85 -17.95 1.15
CA ILE A 719 3.31 -18.06 1.06
C ILE A 719 3.86 -18.98 2.15
N THR A 720 4.81 -19.84 1.78
CA THR A 720 5.52 -20.72 2.71
C THR A 720 6.73 -20.00 3.35
N SER A 721 7.32 -20.59 4.38
CA SER A 721 8.56 -20.09 4.99
C SER A 721 9.76 -20.06 4.03
N THR A 722 9.74 -20.90 2.98
CA THR A 722 10.74 -20.94 1.91
C THR A 722 10.46 -19.93 0.79
N GLY A 723 9.32 -19.24 0.82
CA GLY A 723 8.93 -18.22 -0.16
C GLY A 723 8.19 -18.78 -1.39
N GLU A 724 7.73 -20.02 -1.32
CA GLU A 724 6.90 -20.64 -2.35
C GLU A 724 5.47 -20.10 -2.30
N THR A 725 4.89 -19.87 -3.47
CA THR A 725 3.54 -19.32 -3.67
C THR A 725 2.87 -20.06 -4.83
N GLY A 726 1.54 -20.24 -4.80
CA GLY A 726 0.77 -20.80 -5.92
C GLY A 726 -0.24 -21.87 -5.50
N GLU A 727 -0.73 -22.62 -6.48
CA GLU A 727 -1.68 -23.71 -6.26
C GLU A 727 -1.07 -24.78 -5.34
N GLY A 728 -1.70 -25.01 -4.18
CA GLY A 728 -1.24 -25.92 -3.14
C GLY A 728 -0.67 -25.25 -1.88
N VAL A 729 -0.49 -23.94 -1.87
CA VAL A 729 -0.12 -23.18 -0.66
C VAL A 729 -1.38 -22.66 0.02
N ALA A 730 -1.59 -22.99 1.29
CA ALA A 730 -2.75 -22.54 2.07
C ALA A 730 -2.83 -21.00 2.10
N ASN A 731 -4.03 -20.45 1.90
CA ASN A 731 -4.27 -19.02 1.84
C ASN A 731 -5.66 -18.64 2.39
N ASP A 732 -5.70 -18.00 3.54
CA ASP A 732 -6.95 -17.57 4.20
C ASP A 732 -7.40 -16.16 3.74
N LEU A 733 -6.56 -15.44 2.98
CA LEU A 733 -6.82 -14.05 2.58
C LEU A 733 -8.10 -13.88 1.74
N PRO A 734 -8.47 -14.77 0.80
CA PRO A 734 -9.71 -14.64 0.03
C PRO A 734 -10.98 -14.68 0.89
N GLU A 735 -11.03 -15.59 1.86
CA GLU A 735 -12.16 -15.70 2.80
C GLU A 735 -12.24 -14.47 3.72
N LEU A 736 -11.09 -14.00 4.18
CA LEU A 736 -10.97 -12.81 5.00
C LEU A 736 -11.40 -11.55 4.24
N LEU A 737 -11.08 -11.45 2.95
CA LEU A 737 -11.56 -10.36 2.09
C LEU A 737 -13.09 -10.38 1.97
N LYS A 738 -13.70 -11.56 1.81
CA LYS A 738 -15.16 -11.72 1.80
C LYS A 738 -15.77 -11.23 3.12
N ALA A 739 -15.23 -11.67 4.25
CA ALA A 739 -15.67 -11.21 5.58
C ALA A 739 -15.55 -9.69 5.74
N TYR A 740 -14.46 -9.08 5.23
CA TYR A 740 -14.31 -7.64 5.23
C TYR A 740 -15.37 -6.92 4.37
N ARG A 741 -15.78 -7.50 3.23
CA ARG A 741 -16.86 -6.93 2.39
C ARG A 741 -18.21 -6.94 3.10
N GLU A 742 -18.52 -8.03 3.78
CA GLU A 742 -19.73 -8.14 4.60
C GLU A 742 -19.71 -7.10 5.73
N PHE A 743 -18.56 -6.94 6.41
CA PHE A 743 -18.35 -5.90 7.42
C PHE A 743 -18.52 -4.48 6.86
N ALA A 744 -17.90 -4.19 5.71
CA ALA A 744 -17.99 -2.87 5.08
C ALA A 744 -19.43 -2.56 4.62
N HIS A 745 -20.17 -3.56 4.15
CA HIS A 745 -21.57 -3.41 3.77
C HIS A 745 -22.46 -3.12 4.99
N TRP A 746 -22.28 -3.88 6.09
CA TRP A 746 -22.96 -3.63 7.36
C TRP A 746 -22.69 -2.21 7.89
N LEU A 747 -21.43 -1.77 7.82
CA LEU A 747 -21.04 -0.40 8.16
C LEU A 747 -21.78 0.66 7.32
N ALA A 748 -21.86 0.44 6.01
CA ALA A 748 -22.53 1.36 5.08
C ALA A 748 -24.05 1.45 5.34
N GLN A 749 -24.66 0.41 5.93
CA GLN A 749 -26.07 0.38 6.32
C GLN A 749 -26.34 0.96 7.72
N GLY A 750 -25.34 1.56 8.36
CA GLY A 750 -25.47 2.21 9.66
C GLY A 750 -25.12 1.32 10.85
N ALA A 751 -24.46 0.19 10.63
CA ALA A 751 -23.88 -0.65 11.69
C ALA A 751 -24.90 -1.11 12.76
N GLN A 752 -26.09 -1.56 12.31
CA GLN A 752 -27.16 -2.02 13.20
C GLN A 752 -26.67 -3.25 14.02
N PRO A 753 -26.66 -3.21 15.36
CA PRO A 753 -26.11 -4.28 16.20
C PRO A 753 -26.73 -5.67 15.91
N GLU A 754 -28.04 -5.71 15.70
CA GLU A 754 -28.83 -6.90 15.35
C GLU A 754 -28.49 -7.53 13.99
N ALA A 755 -27.78 -6.82 13.10
CA ALA A 755 -27.38 -7.28 11.77
C ALA A 755 -25.86 -7.47 11.64
N THR A 756 -25.14 -7.54 12.77
CA THR A 756 -23.68 -7.73 12.77
C THR A 756 -23.34 -9.00 11.98
N PRO A 757 -22.48 -8.95 10.94
CA PRO A 757 -22.02 -10.14 10.22
C PRO A 757 -21.43 -11.13 11.22
N ASN A 758 -21.49 -12.44 10.96
CA ASN A 758 -21.07 -13.56 11.83
C ASN A 758 -19.60 -13.51 12.32
N PHE A 759 -19.21 -12.45 13.02
CA PHE A 759 -18.13 -12.41 13.97
C PHE A 759 -18.73 -12.90 15.28
N PRO A 760 -18.04 -13.78 16.04
CA PRO A 760 -18.58 -14.33 17.28
C PRO A 760 -19.04 -13.19 18.19
N GLY A 761 -20.36 -13.03 18.26
CA GLY A 761 -21.00 -12.13 19.19
C GLY A 761 -20.88 -12.67 20.62
N PRO A 762 -21.19 -11.85 21.62
CA PRO A 762 -21.26 -12.32 22.99
C PRO A 762 -22.20 -13.52 23.14
N VAL A 763 -21.79 -14.49 23.96
CA VAL A 763 -22.54 -15.72 24.25
C VAL A 763 -23.96 -15.37 24.71
N THR A 764 -24.97 -15.95 24.08
CA THR A 764 -26.39 -15.74 24.42
C THR A 764 -26.82 -16.61 25.61
N PRO A 765 -27.85 -16.23 26.40
CA PRO A 765 -28.35 -17.08 27.49
C PRO A 765 -28.82 -18.47 27.03
N GLN A 766 -29.27 -18.60 25.78
CA GLN A 766 -29.65 -19.88 25.17
C GLN A 766 -28.43 -20.79 24.93
N GLN A 767 -27.32 -20.24 24.41
CA GLN A 767 -26.06 -20.97 24.26
C GLN A 767 -25.48 -21.42 25.62
N VAL A 768 -25.67 -20.62 26.67
CA VAL A 768 -25.31 -21.04 28.04
C VAL A 768 -26.16 -22.21 28.53
N ALA A 769 -27.46 -22.20 28.27
CA ALA A 769 -28.35 -23.30 28.65
C ALA A 769 -28.02 -24.61 27.93
N GLU A 770 -27.73 -24.55 26.62
CA GLU A 770 -27.29 -25.71 25.83
C GLU A 770 -25.96 -26.26 26.33
N PHE A 771 -25.01 -25.37 26.69
CA PHE A 771 -23.73 -25.77 27.26
C PHE A 771 -23.88 -26.47 28.62
N LEU A 772 -24.77 -25.99 29.48
CA LEU A 772 -25.04 -26.60 30.78
C LEU A 772 -25.65 -27.99 30.65
N GLN A 773 -26.47 -28.23 29.61
CA GLN A 773 -26.99 -29.56 29.30
C GLN A 773 -25.87 -30.51 28.83
N LEU A 774 -24.94 -30.02 28.01
CA LEU A 774 -23.78 -30.80 27.53
C LEU A 774 -22.76 -31.13 28.63
N ALA A 775 -22.57 -30.23 29.60
CA ALA A 775 -21.66 -30.46 30.72
C ALA A 775 -22.11 -31.64 31.63
N GLY A 776 -23.40 -32.00 31.58
CA GLY A 776 -23.99 -33.09 32.35
C GLY A 776 -24.37 -32.69 33.79
N PRO A 777 -25.31 -33.42 34.42
CA PRO A 777 -25.78 -33.10 35.76
C PRO A 777 -24.66 -33.29 36.80
N GLY A 778 -24.46 -32.29 37.67
CA GLY A 778 -23.52 -32.35 38.79
C GLY A 778 -22.15 -31.70 38.55
N ARG A 779 -21.88 -31.14 37.36
CA ARG A 779 -20.63 -30.40 37.09
C ARG A 779 -20.78 -28.89 37.30
N THR A 780 -19.71 -28.28 37.80
CA THR A 780 -19.59 -26.82 37.89
C THR A 780 -18.98 -26.28 36.60
N VAL A 781 -19.66 -25.36 35.93
CA VAL A 781 -19.18 -24.69 34.73
C VAL A 781 -18.53 -23.37 35.10
N VAL A 782 -17.27 -23.17 34.73
CA VAL A 782 -16.53 -21.94 34.98
C VAL A 782 -16.40 -21.16 33.66
N PHE A 783 -17.07 -20.01 33.60
CA PHE A 783 -16.98 -19.04 32.50
C PHE A 783 -15.82 -18.10 32.75
N ILE A 784 -14.85 -18.09 31.83
CA ILE A 784 -13.69 -17.22 31.91
C ILE A 784 -13.96 -15.95 31.10
N VAL A 785 -13.88 -14.79 31.77
CA VAL A 785 -14.22 -13.48 31.21
C VAL A 785 -13.02 -12.51 31.22
N PRO A 786 -12.89 -11.62 30.22
CA PRO A 786 -11.82 -10.63 30.18
C PRO A 786 -11.94 -9.59 31.30
N GLN A 787 -10.80 -9.14 31.82
CA GLN A 787 -10.71 -8.27 33.02
C GLN A 787 -11.21 -6.83 32.77
N VAL A 788 -11.17 -6.35 31.53
CA VAL A 788 -11.57 -4.98 31.16
C VAL A 788 -12.78 -5.07 30.24
N PRO A 789 -13.93 -4.45 30.61
CA PRO A 789 -15.08 -4.35 29.72
C PRO A 789 -14.66 -3.71 28.40
N ARG A 790 -15.00 -4.33 27.27
CA ARG A 790 -15.12 -3.55 26.02
C ARG A 790 -16.37 -2.66 26.16
N PRO A 791 -16.37 -1.39 25.69
CA PRO A 791 -17.48 -0.46 25.91
C PRO A 791 -18.85 -0.95 25.41
N TRP A 792 -18.86 -1.75 24.34
CA TRP A 792 -20.06 -2.41 23.77
C TRP A 792 -20.53 -3.65 24.55
N ALA A 793 -19.83 -4.05 25.62
CA ALA A 793 -20.13 -5.25 26.40
C ALA A 793 -20.95 -4.95 27.67
N ARG A 794 -21.63 -3.81 27.81
CA ARG A 794 -22.47 -3.54 28.99
C ARG A 794 -23.62 -4.55 29.13
N GLU A 795 -24.29 -4.88 28.04
CA GLU A 795 -25.36 -5.90 28.02
C GLU A 795 -24.80 -7.30 28.27
N VAL A 796 -23.60 -7.57 27.76
CA VAL A 796 -22.87 -8.83 27.92
C VAL A 796 -22.39 -9.03 29.36
N GLN A 797 -21.95 -7.97 30.01
CA GLN A 797 -21.56 -7.99 31.42
C GLN A 797 -22.76 -8.10 32.34
N SER A 798 -23.87 -7.44 32.00
CA SER A 798 -25.14 -7.66 32.68
C SER A 798 -25.57 -9.12 32.56
N LEU A 799 -25.47 -9.70 31.35
CA LEU A 799 -25.75 -11.10 31.11
C LEU A 799 -24.84 -12.01 31.95
N TYR A 800 -23.51 -11.87 31.83
CA TYR A 800 -22.54 -12.68 32.59
C TYR A 800 -22.76 -12.55 34.09
N ALA A 801 -23.00 -11.35 34.62
CA ALA A 801 -23.27 -11.13 36.04
C ALA A 801 -24.56 -11.83 36.53
N THR A 802 -25.55 -12.00 35.65
CA THR A 802 -26.79 -12.75 35.97
C THR A 802 -26.65 -14.27 35.84
N LEU A 803 -25.65 -14.78 35.11
CA LEU A 803 -25.52 -16.23 34.87
C LEU A 803 -25.36 -17.05 36.16
N PRO A 804 -24.52 -16.69 37.16
CA PRO A 804 -24.43 -17.43 38.41
C PRO A 804 -25.71 -17.37 39.26
N GLN A 805 -26.53 -16.34 39.08
CA GLN A 805 -27.83 -16.21 39.78
C GLN A 805 -28.89 -17.09 39.13
N GLN A 806 -28.86 -17.21 37.80
CA GLN A 806 -29.80 -17.99 37.02
C GLN A 806 -29.44 -19.49 36.98
N TYR A 807 -28.15 -19.81 37.06
CA TYR A 807 -27.61 -21.17 37.01
C TYR A 807 -26.63 -21.38 38.18
N PRO A 808 -27.07 -22.02 39.29
CA PRO A 808 -26.28 -22.15 40.51
C PRO A 808 -24.96 -22.93 40.35
N ASN A 809 -24.86 -23.72 39.29
CA ASN A 809 -23.68 -24.49 38.91
C ASN A 809 -22.72 -23.72 37.97
N VAL A 810 -22.99 -22.45 37.66
CA VAL A 810 -22.12 -21.57 36.87
C VAL A 810 -21.31 -20.66 37.79
N ARG A 811 -20.00 -20.54 37.52
CA ARG A 811 -19.09 -19.58 38.15
C ARG A 811 -18.43 -18.69 37.11
N LEU A 812 -18.13 -17.45 37.47
CA LEU A 812 -17.39 -16.51 36.63
C LEU A 812 -15.98 -16.35 37.18
N GLU A 813 -14.98 -16.41 36.31
CA GLU A 813 -13.59 -16.15 36.67
C GLU A 813 -12.91 -15.22 35.67
N TYR A 814 -11.96 -14.42 36.13
CA TYR A 814 -11.26 -13.44 35.30
C TYR A 814 -9.94 -13.98 34.77
N TRP A 815 -9.58 -13.57 33.54
CA TRP A 815 -8.35 -14.02 32.86
C TRP A 815 -7.08 -13.97 33.73
N ASN A 816 -6.87 -12.91 34.51
CA ASN A 816 -5.67 -12.77 35.33
C ASN A 816 -5.62 -13.69 36.57
N ARG A 817 -6.69 -14.46 36.83
CA ARG A 817 -6.80 -15.45 37.92
C ARG A 817 -6.74 -16.89 37.42
N LEU A 818 -6.49 -17.10 36.12
CA LEU A 818 -6.38 -18.44 35.53
C LEU A 818 -5.32 -19.31 36.21
N SER A 819 -4.18 -18.73 36.58
CA SER A 819 -3.10 -19.42 37.31
C SER A 819 -3.43 -19.79 38.76
N SER A 820 -4.56 -19.31 39.29
CA SER A 820 -5.06 -19.65 40.62
C SER A 820 -6.17 -20.70 40.60
N LEU A 821 -6.57 -21.17 39.42
CA LEU A 821 -7.58 -22.21 39.28
C LEU A 821 -6.94 -23.59 39.49
N PRO A 822 -7.57 -24.49 40.26
CA PRO A 822 -7.05 -25.83 40.48
C PRO A 822 -7.12 -26.66 39.19
N ASP A 823 -5.97 -27.15 38.73
CA ASP A 823 -5.87 -28.05 37.57
C ASP A 823 -6.59 -29.38 37.83
N GLY A 824 -7.44 -29.80 36.89
CA GLY A 824 -7.87 -31.19 36.77
C GLY A 824 -8.87 -31.75 37.81
N GLN A 825 -9.77 -30.95 38.39
CA GLN A 825 -10.87 -31.52 39.19
C GLN A 825 -11.92 -32.23 38.30
N GLU A 826 -12.28 -33.47 38.63
CA GLU A 826 -13.22 -34.33 37.87
C GLU A 826 -14.63 -33.74 37.66
N ASN A 827 -15.00 -32.70 38.42
CA ASN A 827 -16.32 -32.08 38.42
C ASN A 827 -16.37 -30.64 37.87
N MET A 828 -15.32 -30.15 37.22
CA MET A 828 -15.29 -28.79 36.64
C MET A 828 -15.13 -28.80 35.12
N ALA A 829 -15.91 -27.96 34.44
CA ALA A 829 -15.82 -27.72 32.99
C ALA A 829 -15.57 -26.23 32.73
N TYR A 830 -14.62 -25.90 31.86
CA TYR A 830 -14.20 -24.52 31.60
C TYR A 830 -14.68 -24.04 30.23
N PHE A 831 -15.22 -22.83 30.17
CA PHE A 831 -15.78 -22.22 28.97
C PHE A 831 -15.27 -20.79 28.75
N TRP A 832 -14.98 -20.45 27.50
CA TRP A 832 -14.40 -19.18 27.09
C TRP A 832 -15.38 -18.41 26.22
N GLY A 833 -15.74 -17.20 26.66
CA GLY A 833 -16.79 -16.41 26.00
C GLY A 833 -16.37 -15.64 24.74
N ASP A 834 -15.08 -15.61 24.39
CA ASP A 834 -14.53 -14.79 23.31
C ASP A 834 -13.90 -15.57 22.15
N GLY A 835 -13.84 -16.91 22.24
CA GLY A 835 -13.44 -17.79 21.14
C GLY A 835 -11.97 -17.73 20.69
N VAL A 836 -11.06 -17.10 21.45
CA VAL A 836 -9.66 -16.90 21.02
C VAL A 836 -8.63 -17.41 22.05
N HIS A 837 -7.94 -18.52 21.69
CA HIS A 837 -6.65 -19.06 22.23
C HIS A 837 -6.59 -19.70 23.65
N PRO A 838 -5.45 -20.33 24.04
CA PRO A 838 -4.69 -21.45 23.48
C PRO A 838 -4.78 -22.72 24.37
N ASN A 839 -4.53 -23.92 23.82
CA ASN A 839 -4.54 -25.19 24.58
C ASN A 839 -3.64 -25.15 25.84
N TRP A 840 -4.26 -25.24 27.02
CA TRP A 840 -3.61 -25.53 28.30
C TRP A 840 -3.66 -27.03 28.58
N ALA A 841 -2.52 -27.63 28.94
CA ALA A 841 -2.43 -29.06 29.21
C ALA A 841 -3.12 -29.39 30.55
N GLY A 842 -4.06 -30.34 30.54
CA GLY A 842 -4.73 -30.85 31.75
C GLY A 842 -6.17 -30.37 31.95
N ILE A 843 -6.68 -29.46 31.11
CA ILE A 843 -8.06 -28.98 31.16
C ILE A 843 -8.83 -29.46 29.92
N GLN A 844 -9.94 -30.17 30.11
CA GLN A 844 -10.89 -30.42 29.02
C GLN A 844 -11.59 -29.10 28.67
N VAL A 845 -11.10 -28.43 27.62
CA VAL A 845 -11.71 -27.22 27.08
C VAL A 845 -12.75 -27.63 26.03
N LEU A 846 -14.02 -27.32 26.30
CA LEU A 846 -15.07 -27.40 25.27
C LEU A 846 -15.06 -26.10 24.46
N VAL A 847 -14.06 -25.93 23.60
CA VAL A 847 -14.12 -24.93 22.53
C VAL A 847 -14.99 -25.53 21.42
N ASN A 848 -16.04 -24.82 21.00
CA ASN A 848 -16.96 -25.23 19.91
C ASN A 848 -17.98 -26.34 20.23
N GLY A 849 -18.63 -26.30 21.40
CA GLY A 849 -19.76 -27.19 21.76
C GLY A 849 -21.04 -27.06 20.90
N LEU A 850 -21.02 -26.32 19.79
CA LEU A 850 -22.14 -26.23 18.83
C LEU A 850 -21.80 -26.80 17.43
N GLN A 851 -20.51 -26.98 17.08
CA GLN A 851 -20.14 -27.67 15.82
C GLN A 851 -20.06 -29.19 15.96
N ALA A 852 -19.98 -29.72 17.18
CA ALA A 852 -20.01 -31.17 17.38
C ALA A 852 -21.42 -31.79 17.35
N VAL A 853 -22.49 -30.98 17.35
CA VAL A 853 -23.88 -31.47 17.50
C VAL A 853 -24.81 -31.05 16.34
N LEU A 854 -24.44 -30.09 15.49
CA LEU A 854 -25.13 -29.83 14.22
C LEU A 854 -24.13 -30.13 13.09
N GLY A 855 -24.16 -31.38 12.62
CA GLY A 855 -23.08 -32.00 11.85
C GLY A 855 -22.62 -31.27 10.59
N GLY A 856 -21.31 -31.37 10.33
CA GLY A 856 -20.62 -30.85 9.14
C GLY A 856 -19.23 -30.37 9.47
#